data_AF-B7S476-F1
#
_entry.id   AF-B7S476-F1
#
_cell.length_a   1.000
_cell.length_b   1.000
_cell.length_c   1.000
_cell.angle_alpha   90.00
_cell.angle_beta   90.00
_cell.angle_gamma   90.00
#
_symmetry.space_group_name_H-M   'P 1'
#
loop_
_entity.id
_entity.type
_entity.pdbx_description
1 polymer ?
#
loop_
_entity_poly.entity_id
_entity_poly.type
_entity_poly.pdbx_seq_one_letter_code
_entity_poly.pdbx_strand_id
1 'polypeptide(L)'
;MSSDTESSSKSLCSEQDTPMDTLVAYGPSEGMPSRKKRKLYKELVLHILQNAPKLPSKSEFERQFPQSLRFDRDVVMAFCNRPDFPELYTERHLFVPTCLTQDKDIMLAYCSKIPRSLQECSEELCDDEDAVIAAISLNGLELQYASLRLQHTKEIACLACQVNALALGILPPGPTRDSIVSDRNFMLNLVRKNRGGRMMQFVPEPLNRDCELIMEALQNGMKLRSCPMDFQSDKAFLLKAFTKNSLLYLELNSKLWTDLDLAFAAVVSLNSRPLVLAKALERVPSLLLERDIVVTVVDRGDEELIRNYFSKPDFAAWLNDKDLMLRAVKQHPMLYDVVTEPLQYDEDIIVAAITPGTALTLIEKMSAEFLKQHVSIPVKALEVSRPAALRFLRRCIPEEVWRHRDMAIAWIRRGFPLLDHFEYLLKDENVSLEIAEHNWPEFFRVGVSFRSNREFMRRALDLDGRVLQWAAPAIQNDFEFLTRALASHPGALEPSKLCDRKLELNLYVKKKLDLHHVFLHDFLRGIAIATPHVAPLRRSHLSMLNIGVETSEAFKWLIAKYLGVPIGEELSLLRKALRHMEVAGKTSPGRGLHGRMSYRRQMLWRQVLGPDEFRQHIQLAAMNNRNIDFEEDIGIAL
;
A
#
# COMPACT_ATOMS: atom_id res chain seq x y z
N MET A 1 22.75 65.37 -1.63
CA MET A 1 21.57 65.25 -2.50
C MET A 1 21.74 63.93 -3.22
N SER A 2 21.18 62.85 -2.65
CA SER A 2 19.94 62.17 -3.13
C SER A 2 20.21 61.48 -4.48
N SER A 3 19.97 60.19 -4.70
CA SER A 3 19.00 59.26 -4.08
C SER A 3 19.24 57.84 -4.61
N ASP A 4 19.01 56.85 -3.74
CA ASP A 4 18.40 55.51 -3.93
C ASP A 4 18.27 54.90 -5.35
N THR A 5 18.61 53.62 -5.52
CA THR A 5 17.67 52.48 -5.32
C THR A 5 18.27 51.14 -5.74
N GLU A 6 17.86 50.10 -5.00
CA GLU A 6 17.66 48.70 -5.42
C GLU A 6 18.85 47.73 -5.48
N SER A 7 19.14 47.18 -4.30
CA SER A 7 19.67 45.83 -4.10
C SER A 7 18.70 44.79 -4.66
N SER A 8 18.93 44.31 -5.89
CA SER A 8 18.23 43.15 -6.42
C SER A 8 18.70 41.88 -5.71
N SER A 9 17.90 41.37 -4.78
CA SER A 9 17.98 39.99 -4.31
C SER A 9 17.58 39.06 -5.46
N LYS A 10 18.53 38.72 -6.34
CA LYS A 10 18.35 37.66 -7.34
C LYS A 10 18.27 36.32 -6.60
N SER A 11 17.16 35.61 -6.76
CA SER A 11 16.97 34.25 -6.25
C SER A 11 18.05 33.33 -6.84
N LEU A 12 18.96 32.87 -5.98
CA LEU A 12 20.17 32.13 -6.36
C LEU A 12 19.92 30.65 -6.74
N CYS A 13 18.68 30.17 -6.71
CA CYS A 13 18.32 28.84 -7.21
C CYS A 13 17.18 28.95 -8.23
N SER A 14 17.50 28.75 -9.51
CA SER A 14 16.50 28.34 -10.50
C SER A 14 16.18 26.86 -10.26
N GLU A 15 14.96 26.38 -10.52
CA GLU A 15 14.58 24.96 -10.34
C GLU A 15 15.33 24.00 -11.29
N GLN A 16 16.21 24.49 -12.16
CA GLN A 16 16.88 23.73 -13.22
C GLN A 16 18.39 23.49 -13.01
N ASP A 17 19.04 24.21 -12.10
CA ASP A 17 20.49 24.06 -11.86
C ASP A 17 20.78 23.10 -10.70
N THR A 18 21.76 22.20 -10.85
CA THR A 18 22.15 21.35 -9.70
C THR A 18 22.86 22.22 -8.64
N PRO A 19 22.76 21.89 -7.34
CA PRO A 19 23.33 22.74 -6.30
C PRO A 19 24.83 22.99 -6.45
N MET A 20 25.58 22.09 -7.11
CA MET A 20 27.01 22.28 -7.36
C MET A 20 27.32 23.02 -8.67
N ASP A 21 26.38 23.10 -9.62
CA ASP A 21 26.53 24.00 -10.78
C ASP A 21 26.65 25.46 -10.31
N THR A 22 25.96 25.82 -9.23
CA THR A 22 26.12 27.09 -8.51
C THR A 22 27.53 27.29 -7.94
N LEU A 23 28.19 26.23 -7.45
CA LEU A 23 29.58 26.29 -6.94
C LEU A 23 30.60 26.47 -8.06
N VAL A 24 30.33 25.89 -9.23
CA VAL A 24 31.17 26.03 -10.43
C VAL A 24 30.96 27.40 -11.09
N ALA A 25 29.71 27.85 -11.22
CA ALA A 25 29.35 29.10 -11.87
C ALA A 25 29.72 30.35 -11.06
N TYR A 26 29.60 30.31 -9.73
CA TYR A 26 29.91 31.43 -8.83
C TYR A 26 31.20 31.20 -8.04
N GLY A 27 32.03 30.24 -8.48
CA GLY A 27 33.31 29.95 -7.90
C GLY A 27 34.32 31.11 -8.02
N PRO A 28 35.21 31.33 -7.04
CA PRO A 28 36.21 32.39 -7.07
C PRO A 28 37.25 32.22 -8.19
N SER A 29 37.46 33.31 -8.94
CA SER A 29 38.42 33.42 -10.06
C SER A 29 39.87 33.02 -9.70
N GLU A 30 40.65 32.59 -10.71
CA GLU A 30 42.01 32.06 -10.54
C GLU A 30 43.00 33.04 -9.86
N GLY A 31 42.75 34.35 -9.87
CA GLY A 31 43.61 35.38 -9.27
C GLY A 31 43.31 35.79 -7.82
N MET A 32 42.33 35.17 -7.15
CA MET A 32 41.86 35.60 -5.82
C MET A 32 42.79 35.11 -4.68
N PRO A 33 43.13 35.94 -3.66
CA PRO A 33 43.95 35.50 -2.52
C PRO A 33 43.34 34.29 -1.80
N SER A 34 44.17 33.28 -1.48
CA SER A 34 43.74 31.97 -0.94
C SER A 34 42.78 32.07 0.26
N ARG A 35 42.99 33.04 1.15
CA ARG A 35 42.13 33.28 2.32
C ARG A 35 40.75 33.82 1.95
N LYS A 36 40.65 34.72 0.97
CA LYS A 36 39.36 35.24 0.46
C LYS A 36 38.63 34.16 -0.34
N LYS A 37 39.37 33.38 -1.14
CA LYS A 37 38.89 32.23 -1.91
C LYS A 37 38.19 31.20 -1.01
N ARG A 38 38.84 30.79 0.09
CA ARG A 38 38.27 29.84 1.07
C ARG A 38 37.00 30.36 1.75
N LYS A 39 36.96 31.65 2.11
CA LYS A 39 35.79 32.26 2.75
C LYS A 39 34.56 32.23 1.83
N LEU A 40 34.73 32.63 0.57
CA LEU A 40 33.65 32.62 -0.42
C LEU A 40 33.12 31.20 -0.67
N TYR A 41 34.01 30.21 -0.84
CA TYR A 41 33.59 28.80 -0.98
C TYR A 41 32.82 28.30 0.23
N LYS A 42 33.25 28.65 1.45
CA LYS A 42 32.56 28.25 2.68
C LYS A 42 31.15 28.81 2.73
N GLU A 43 30.97 30.10 2.42
CA GLU A 43 29.64 30.75 2.39
C GLU A 43 28.70 30.10 1.36
N LEU A 44 29.19 29.82 0.15
CA LEU A 44 28.41 29.13 -0.88
C LEU A 44 28.03 27.70 -0.48
N VAL A 45 28.98 26.93 0.06
CA VAL A 45 28.71 25.55 0.54
C VAL A 45 27.67 25.56 1.65
N LEU A 46 27.78 26.46 2.63
CA LEU A 46 26.79 26.57 3.72
C LEU A 46 25.41 26.92 3.18
N HIS A 47 25.33 27.85 2.22
CA HIS A 47 24.05 28.21 1.58
C HIS A 47 23.40 27.03 0.87
N ILE A 48 24.19 26.22 0.14
CA ILE A 48 23.72 25.01 -0.53
C ILE A 48 23.22 23.98 0.48
N LEU A 49 23.99 23.72 1.54
CA LEU A 49 23.62 22.74 2.56
C LEU A 49 22.34 23.10 3.31
N GLN A 50 22.05 24.39 3.47
CA GLN A 50 20.85 24.88 4.16
C GLN A 50 19.60 24.88 3.27
N ASN A 51 19.73 25.19 1.97
CA ASN A 51 18.58 25.46 1.11
C ASN A 51 18.30 24.40 0.05
N ALA A 52 19.28 23.54 -0.29
CA ALA A 52 19.10 22.54 -1.34
C ALA A 52 18.26 21.34 -0.85
N PRO A 53 17.15 21.00 -1.54
CA PRO A 53 16.29 19.88 -1.15
C PRO A 53 16.95 18.51 -1.33
N LYS A 54 17.87 18.37 -2.30
CA LYS A 54 18.67 17.17 -2.53
C LYS A 54 20.09 17.55 -2.92
N LEU A 55 21.06 16.79 -2.40
CA LEU A 55 22.47 16.95 -2.75
C LEU A 55 22.84 16.08 -3.98
N PRO A 56 23.82 16.51 -4.80
CA PRO A 56 24.31 15.77 -5.98
C PRO A 56 24.84 14.38 -5.61
N SER A 57 25.01 13.49 -6.59
CA SER A 57 25.52 12.13 -6.35
C SER A 57 26.89 12.09 -5.63
N LYS A 58 27.24 10.98 -4.96
CA LYS A 58 28.52 10.82 -4.23
C LYS A 58 29.74 11.16 -5.10
N SER A 59 29.78 10.66 -6.33
CA SER A 59 30.89 10.86 -7.27
C SER A 59 31.06 12.32 -7.69
N GLU A 60 29.95 13.02 -7.91
CA GLU A 60 29.93 14.42 -8.28
C GLU A 60 30.32 15.32 -7.09
N PHE A 61 29.80 15.01 -5.92
CA PHE A 61 30.18 15.66 -4.67
C PHE A 61 31.68 15.52 -4.39
N GLU A 62 32.26 14.31 -4.47
CA GLU A 62 33.69 14.10 -4.21
C GLU A 62 34.62 14.84 -5.17
N ARG A 63 34.21 15.01 -6.43
CA ARG A 63 34.97 15.73 -7.46
C ARG A 63 34.95 17.24 -7.27
N GLN A 64 33.80 17.80 -6.90
CA GLN A 64 33.57 19.24 -6.92
C GLN A 64 33.65 19.88 -5.53
N PHE A 65 33.52 19.10 -4.45
CA PHE A 65 33.56 19.62 -3.09
C PHE A 65 34.98 19.98 -2.64
N PRO A 66 35.24 21.23 -2.18
CA PRO A 66 36.57 21.64 -1.75
C PRO A 66 37.12 20.79 -0.60
N GLN A 67 38.25 20.12 -0.83
CA GLN A 67 38.88 19.25 0.18
C GLN A 67 39.19 19.98 1.49
N SER A 68 39.57 21.27 1.42
CA SER A 68 39.88 22.09 2.60
C SER A 68 38.69 22.35 3.52
N LEU A 69 37.45 22.16 3.05
CA LEU A 69 36.22 22.35 3.83
C LEU A 69 35.67 21.05 4.42
N ARG A 70 36.25 19.90 4.10
CA ARG A 70 35.83 18.59 4.66
C ARG A 70 36.04 18.50 6.17
N PHE A 71 36.98 19.27 6.70
CA PHE A 71 37.34 19.33 8.12
C PHE A 71 36.87 20.64 8.78
N ASP A 72 36.10 21.46 8.06
CA ASP A 72 35.65 22.74 8.59
C ASP A 72 34.43 22.52 9.50
N ARG A 73 34.56 22.96 10.75
CA ARG A 73 33.56 22.79 11.82
C ARG A 73 32.15 23.15 11.37
N ASP A 74 31.97 24.35 10.81
CA ASP A 74 30.62 24.87 10.50
C ASP A 74 29.99 24.11 9.33
N VAL A 75 30.82 23.65 8.40
CA VAL A 75 30.38 22.85 7.26
C VAL A 75 29.92 21.47 7.73
N VAL A 76 30.69 20.82 8.60
CA VAL A 76 30.31 19.53 9.21
C VAL A 76 29.03 19.67 10.03
N MET A 77 28.91 20.73 10.84
CA MET A 77 27.68 21.02 11.58
C MET A 77 26.47 21.22 10.66
N ALA A 78 26.64 21.93 9.54
CA ALA A 78 25.59 22.12 8.55
C ALA A 78 25.12 20.79 7.93
N PHE A 79 26.04 19.85 7.68
CA PHE A 79 25.67 18.49 7.27
C PHE A 79 24.86 17.78 8.35
N CYS A 80 25.36 17.73 9.59
CA CYS A 80 24.67 17.06 10.70
C CYS A 80 23.26 17.62 10.94
N ASN A 81 23.03 18.91 10.68
CA ASN A 81 21.73 19.55 10.86
C ASN A 81 20.71 19.22 9.77
N ARG A 82 21.11 18.68 8.62
CA ARG A 82 20.18 18.34 7.54
C ARG A 82 19.18 17.23 7.93
N PRO A 83 17.95 17.24 7.41
CA PRO A 83 16.95 16.20 7.69
C PRO A 83 17.29 14.86 7.02
N ASP A 84 17.90 14.90 5.83
CA ASP A 84 18.34 13.72 5.05
C ASP A 84 19.71 13.18 5.48
N PHE A 85 20.30 13.69 6.56
CA PHE A 85 21.63 13.30 7.03
C PHE A 85 21.80 11.78 7.27
N PRO A 86 20.83 11.04 7.87
CA PRO A 86 20.95 9.58 8.01
C PRO A 86 21.05 8.82 6.69
N GLU A 87 20.32 9.26 5.66
CA GLU A 87 20.37 8.69 4.32
C GLU A 87 21.72 8.99 3.67
N LEU A 88 22.18 10.25 3.77
CA LEU A 88 23.48 10.67 3.27
C LEU A 88 24.64 9.92 3.94
N TYR A 89 24.55 9.68 5.26
CA TYR A 89 25.52 8.89 6.00
C TYR A 89 25.67 7.48 5.41
N THR A 90 24.54 6.81 5.16
CA THR A 90 24.49 5.44 4.65
C THR A 90 24.95 5.36 3.19
N GLU A 91 24.51 6.29 2.35
CA GLU A 91 24.80 6.29 0.91
C GLU A 91 26.22 6.79 0.58
N ARG A 92 26.77 7.70 1.39
CA ARG A 92 27.98 8.45 1.04
C ARG A 92 29.15 8.21 1.98
N HIS A 93 28.98 7.46 3.07
CA HIS A 93 30.01 7.25 4.11
C HIS A 93 30.57 8.58 4.66
N LEU A 94 29.68 9.55 4.91
CA LEU A 94 30.07 10.82 5.52
C LEU A 94 30.31 10.59 7.03
N PHE A 95 31.58 10.53 7.45
CA PHE A 95 31.95 10.45 8.87
C PHE A 95 32.25 11.84 9.42
N VAL A 96 32.03 12.03 10.73
CA VAL A 96 32.62 13.18 11.44
C VAL A 96 34.14 12.98 11.46
N PRO A 97 34.94 13.93 10.95
CA PRO A 97 36.39 13.79 10.98
C PRO A 97 36.91 13.65 12.41
N THR A 98 37.96 12.83 12.60
CA THR A 98 38.55 12.56 13.93
C THR A 98 39.01 13.81 14.67
N CYS A 99 39.36 14.90 13.95
CA CYS A 99 39.72 16.17 14.57
C CYS A 99 38.54 16.95 15.16
N LEU A 100 37.29 16.52 14.93
CA LEU A 100 36.05 17.14 15.41
C LEU A 100 35.26 16.22 16.35
N THR A 101 35.76 15.03 16.67
CA THR A 101 35.07 14.08 17.57
C THR A 101 35.06 14.52 19.04
N GLN A 102 35.76 15.61 19.38
CA GLN A 102 35.71 16.27 20.68
C GLN A 102 34.74 17.48 20.68
N ASP A 103 34.21 17.89 19.52
CA ASP A 103 33.31 19.03 19.43
C ASP A 103 31.89 18.62 19.86
N LYS A 104 31.50 19.06 21.06
CA LYS A 104 30.23 18.67 21.68
C LYS A 104 29.03 18.96 20.79
N ASP A 105 28.95 20.12 20.14
CA ASP A 105 27.78 20.50 19.33
C ASP A 105 27.63 19.60 18.10
N ILE A 106 28.75 19.31 17.42
CA ILE A 106 28.77 18.44 16.25
C ILE A 106 28.39 17.03 16.65
N MET A 107 29.00 16.51 17.72
CA MET A 107 28.75 15.13 18.16
C MET A 107 27.34 14.97 18.72
N LEU A 108 26.75 15.97 19.37
CA LEU A 108 25.33 15.96 19.74
C LEU A 108 24.42 15.87 18.51
N ALA A 109 24.64 16.71 17.50
CA ALA A 109 23.88 16.67 16.26
C ALA A 109 24.04 15.33 15.54
N TYR A 110 25.25 14.77 15.55
CA TYR A 110 25.57 13.46 14.99
C TYR A 110 24.88 12.31 15.74
N CYS A 111 25.03 12.26 17.07
CA CYS A 111 24.46 11.23 17.93
C CYS A 111 22.94 11.21 17.94
N SER A 112 22.30 12.37 17.74
CA SER A 112 20.84 12.46 17.65
C SER A 112 20.23 11.88 16.36
N LYS A 113 21.06 11.55 15.35
CA LYS A 113 20.60 11.07 14.04
C LYS A 113 21.18 9.74 13.59
N ILE A 114 22.38 9.39 14.06
CA ILE A 114 23.13 8.22 13.59
C ILE A 114 23.19 7.15 14.69
N PRO A 115 22.67 5.93 14.44
CA PRO A 115 22.89 4.78 15.32
C PRO A 115 24.38 4.39 15.34
N ARG A 116 24.88 3.87 16.47
CA ARG A 116 26.30 3.51 16.67
C ARG A 116 27.28 4.68 16.53
N SER A 117 26.82 5.86 16.89
CA SER A 117 27.62 7.10 16.86
C SER A 117 28.48 7.29 18.10
N LEU A 118 28.07 6.74 19.26
CA LEU A 118 28.78 6.98 20.52
C LEU A 118 30.19 6.36 20.51
N GLN A 119 30.39 5.26 19.79
CA GLN A 119 31.71 4.63 19.62
C GLN A 119 32.74 5.51 18.88
N GLU A 120 32.29 6.56 18.17
CA GLU A 120 33.14 7.49 17.43
C GLU A 120 33.43 8.78 18.22
N CYS A 121 32.79 8.95 19.37
CA CYS A 121 33.02 10.07 20.27
C CYS A 121 34.36 9.94 21.00
N SER A 122 34.88 11.07 21.48
CA SER A 122 35.98 11.07 22.44
C SER A 122 35.54 10.48 23.79
N GLU A 123 36.49 10.01 24.59
CA GLU A 123 36.21 9.49 25.94
C GLU A 123 35.47 10.51 26.83
N GLU A 124 35.80 11.80 26.69
CA GLU A 124 35.14 12.90 27.41
C GLU A 124 33.65 13.02 27.03
N LEU A 125 33.31 12.88 25.75
CA LEU A 125 31.92 12.92 25.29
C LEU A 125 31.16 11.61 25.57
N CYS A 126 31.86 10.48 25.66
CA CYS A 126 31.27 9.25 26.19
C CYS A 126 30.94 9.35 27.69
N ASP A 127 31.51 10.33 28.40
CA ASP A 127 31.15 10.69 29.78
C ASP A 127 30.22 11.92 29.86
N ASP A 128 29.78 12.48 28.74
CA ASP A 128 28.83 13.59 28.68
C ASP A 128 27.38 13.08 28.62
N GLU A 129 26.55 13.54 29.56
CA GLU A 129 25.17 13.03 29.72
C GLU A 129 24.30 13.34 28.51
N ASP A 130 24.42 14.54 27.93
CA ASP A 130 23.59 14.95 26.79
C ASP A 130 23.91 14.11 25.55
N ALA A 131 25.20 13.89 25.27
CA ALA A 131 25.66 13.09 24.13
C ALA A 131 25.20 11.63 24.25
N VAL A 132 25.35 11.06 25.45
CA VAL A 132 24.94 9.68 25.74
C VAL A 132 23.42 9.51 25.63
N ILE A 133 22.63 10.43 26.19
CA ILE A 133 21.16 10.38 26.10
C ILE A 133 20.69 10.52 24.65
N ALA A 134 21.29 11.43 23.87
CA ALA A 134 20.96 11.61 22.46
C ALA A 134 21.19 10.31 21.66
N ALA A 135 22.32 9.64 21.87
CA ALA A 135 22.65 8.38 21.20
C ALA A 135 21.73 7.22 21.65
N ILE A 136 21.50 7.09 22.96
CA ILE A 136 20.63 6.05 23.55
C ILE A 136 19.19 6.16 23.03
N SER A 137 18.70 7.38 22.84
CA SER A 137 17.34 7.64 22.35
C SER A 137 17.08 7.03 20.97
N LEU A 138 18.13 6.86 20.14
CA LEU A 138 18.04 6.14 18.87
C LEU A 138 18.22 4.64 19.03
N ASN A 139 19.16 4.21 19.87
CA ASN A 139 19.51 2.83 20.08
C ASN A 139 19.96 2.59 21.52
N GLY A 140 19.15 1.89 22.32
CA GLY A 140 19.48 1.63 23.72
C GLY A 140 20.80 0.85 23.95
N LEU A 141 21.35 0.20 22.93
CA LEU A 141 22.63 -0.50 23.03
C LEU A 141 23.84 0.43 23.00
N GLU A 142 23.69 1.72 22.66
CA GLU A 142 24.78 2.70 22.72
C GLU A 142 25.38 2.85 24.12
N LEU A 143 24.61 2.47 25.15
CA LEU A 143 25.06 2.46 26.54
C LEU A 143 26.39 1.71 26.75
N GLN A 144 26.72 0.72 25.91
CA GLN A 144 27.98 -0.02 26.01
C GLN A 144 29.24 0.83 25.80
N TYR A 145 29.10 1.97 25.11
CA TYR A 145 30.21 2.90 24.84
C TYR A 145 30.24 4.08 25.81
N ALA A 146 29.19 4.28 26.61
CA ALA A 146 29.17 5.31 27.64
C ALA A 146 30.19 4.98 28.74
N SER A 147 30.64 6.00 29.47
CA SER A 147 31.54 5.82 30.60
C SER A 147 30.92 4.91 31.68
N LEU A 148 31.75 4.23 32.47
CA LEU A 148 31.26 3.40 33.59
C LEU A 148 30.41 4.23 34.57
N ARG A 149 30.76 5.49 34.80
CA ARG A 149 30.00 6.42 35.65
C ARG A 149 28.56 6.57 35.15
N LEU A 150 28.38 6.80 33.85
CA LEU A 150 27.06 6.96 33.24
C LEU A 150 26.31 5.63 33.12
N GLN A 151 26.99 4.51 32.90
CA GLN A 151 26.38 3.18 32.96
C GLN A 151 25.81 2.85 34.35
N HIS A 152 26.41 3.38 35.42
CA HIS A 152 25.90 3.29 36.79
C HIS A 152 24.81 4.32 37.11
N THR A 153 24.50 5.25 36.21
CA THR A 153 23.45 6.24 36.42
C THR A 153 22.08 5.63 36.12
N LYS A 154 21.23 5.53 37.15
CA LYS A 154 19.94 4.81 37.06
C LYS A 154 19.03 5.35 35.96
N GLU A 155 18.95 6.66 35.81
CA GLU A 155 18.08 7.31 34.81
C GLU A 155 18.49 6.95 33.37
N ILE A 156 19.78 7.03 33.07
CA ILE A 156 20.35 6.67 31.76
C ILE A 156 20.20 5.17 31.50
N ALA A 157 20.50 4.34 32.49
CA ALA A 157 20.32 2.89 32.42
C ALA A 157 18.85 2.50 32.14
N CYS A 158 17.90 3.14 32.82
CA CYS A 158 16.48 2.94 32.61
C CYS A 158 16.04 3.37 31.21
N LEU A 159 16.50 4.54 30.73
CA LEU A 159 16.22 5.03 29.39
C LEU A 159 16.70 4.02 28.32
N ALA A 160 17.95 3.57 28.44
CA ALA A 160 18.53 2.58 27.53
C ALA A 160 17.71 1.29 27.47
N CYS A 161 17.30 0.77 28.62
CA CYS A 161 16.47 -0.42 28.72
C CYS A 161 15.06 -0.22 28.16
N GLN A 162 14.48 0.97 28.29
CA GLN A 162 13.17 1.31 27.72
C GLN A 162 13.18 1.38 26.19
N VAL A 163 14.28 1.86 25.61
CA VAL A 163 14.49 1.88 24.16
C VAL A 163 14.81 0.47 23.65
N ASN A 164 15.72 -0.24 24.31
CA ASN A 164 16.09 -1.60 23.97
C ASN A 164 16.27 -2.46 25.22
N ALA A 165 15.37 -3.41 25.43
CA ALA A 165 15.39 -4.32 26.59
C ALA A 165 16.74 -5.05 26.75
N LEU A 166 17.44 -5.34 25.65
CA LEU A 166 18.75 -6.02 25.69
C LEU A 166 19.85 -5.18 26.35
N ALA A 167 19.66 -3.86 26.52
CA ALA A 167 20.60 -2.99 27.23
C ALA A 167 20.83 -3.42 28.69
N LEU A 168 19.88 -4.10 29.31
CA LEU A 168 20.04 -4.66 30.66
C LEU A 168 21.19 -5.67 30.75
N GLY A 169 21.49 -6.38 29.65
CA GLY A 169 22.62 -7.30 29.57
C GLY A 169 23.99 -6.61 29.50
N ILE A 170 24.02 -5.34 29.06
CA ILE A 170 25.24 -4.53 28.95
C ILE A 170 25.61 -3.91 30.30
N LEU A 171 24.61 -3.63 31.16
CA LEU A 171 24.84 -2.95 32.42
C LEU A 171 25.86 -3.68 33.32
N PRO A 172 26.84 -2.97 33.87
CA PRO A 172 27.81 -3.57 34.78
C PRO A 172 27.11 -4.08 36.05
N PRO A 173 27.63 -5.14 36.69
CA PRO A 173 27.10 -5.60 37.98
C PRO A 173 27.26 -4.49 39.03
N GLY A 174 26.25 -4.30 39.88
CA GLY A 174 26.27 -3.26 40.91
C GLY A 174 24.87 -2.78 41.30
N PRO A 175 24.78 -1.80 42.23
CA PRO A 175 23.53 -1.41 42.87
C PRO A 175 22.49 -0.86 41.89
N THR A 176 22.93 -0.21 40.81
CA THR A 176 22.04 0.32 39.76
C THR A 176 21.32 -0.81 39.04
N ARG A 177 22.07 -1.83 38.61
CA ARG A 177 21.51 -3.02 37.96
C ARG A 177 20.60 -3.77 38.92
N ASP A 178 21.05 -3.98 40.15
CA ASP A 178 20.29 -4.68 41.19
C ASP A 178 18.95 -3.97 41.49
N SER A 179 18.96 -2.64 41.56
CA SER A 179 17.75 -1.84 41.72
C SER A 179 16.79 -1.96 40.53
N ILE A 180 17.30 -2.07 39.30
CA ILE A 180 16.49 -2.20 38.08
C ILE A 180 15.86 -3.59 38.00
N VAL A 181 16.66 -4.65 38.18
CA VAL A 181 16.16 -6.04 38.08
C VAL A 181 15.22 -6.42 39.21
N SER A 182 15.28 -5.72 40.35
CA SER A 182 14.39 -5.94 41.49
C SER A 182 13.09 -5.12 41.41
N ASP A 183 12.99 -4.16 40.49
CA ASP A 183 11.77 -3.39 40.27
C ASP A 183 10.80 -4.17 39.37
N ARG A 184 9.75 -4.72 40.01
CA ARG A 184 8.68 -5.48 39.34
C ARG A 184 8.06 -4.73 38.18
N ASN A 185 7.65 -3.48 38.38
CA ASN A 185 6.88 -2.73 37.39
C ASN A 185 7.76 -2.35 36.20
N PHE A 186 9.01 -2.00 36.48
CA PHE A 186 9.99 -1.75 35.44
C PHE A 186 10.24 -3.00 34.61
N MET A 187 10.50 -4.15 35.25
CA MET A 187 10.75 -5.42 34.54
C MET A 187 9.54 -5.89 33.74
N LEU A 188 8.32 -5.73 34.26
CA LEU A 188 7.10 -6.06 33.51
C LEU A 188 6.98 -5.24 32.22
N ASN A 189 7.23 -3.93 32.30
CA ASN A 189 7.21 -3.04 31.14
C ASN A 189 8.34 -3.35 30.14
N LEU A 190 9.52 -3.69 30.66
CA LEU A 190 10.68 -4.05 29.85
C LEU A 190 10.45 -5.34 29.07
N VAL A 191 9.92 -6.37 29.74
CA VAL A 191 9.66 -7.69 29.14
C VAL A 191 8.63 -7.62 28.00
N ARG A 192 7.61 -6.76 28.13
CA ARG A 192 6.59 -6.53 27.10
C ARG A 192 7.14 -5.90 25.81
N LYS A 193 8.37 -5.38 25.79
CA LYS A 193 8.97 -4.71 24.64
C LYS A 193 10.15 -5.50 24.05
N ASN A 194 10.37 -5.37 22.74
CA ASN A 194 11.64 -5.67 22.06
C ASN A 194 12.32 -7.00 22.45
N ARG A 195 11.57 -8.11 22.47
CA ARG A 195 12.07 -9.45 22.86
C ARG A 195 12.68 -9.47 24.28
N GLY A 196 12.12 -8.66 25.18
CA GLY A 196 12.60 -8.47 26.55
C GLY A 196 12.47 -9.70 27.45
N GLY A 197 11.76 -10.75 27.03
CA GLY A 197 11.65 -11.99 27.79
C GLY A 197 13.00 -12.65 28.11
N ARG A 198 14.04 -12.42 27.27
CA ARG A 198 15.41 -12.90 27.54
C ARG A 198 16.03 -12.29 28.80
N MET A 199 15.57 -11.11 29.21
CA MET A 199 16.13 -10.38 30.35
C MET A 199 15.72 -10.99 31.70
N MET A 200 14.75 -11.91 31.71
CA MET A 200 14.39 -12.69 32.89
C MET A 200 15.55 -13.46 33.51
N GLN A 201 16.59 -13.80 32.72
CA GLN A 201 17.80 -14.46 33.24
C GLN A 201 18.55 -13.65 34.29
N PHE A 202 18.30 -12.33 34.38
CA PHE A 202 18.95 -11.43 35.33
C PHE A 202 18.07 -11.07 36.53
N VAL A 203 16.81 -11.52 36.56
CA VAL A 203 15.87 -11.19 37.64
C VAL A 203 16.14 -12.10 38.84
N PRO A 204 16.39 -11.54 40.04
CA PRO A 204 16.65 -12.33 41.23
C PRO A 204 15.35 -12.89 41.85
N GLU A 205 15.51 -13.83 42.79
CA GLU A 205 14.42 -14.20 43.70
C GLU A 205 14.07 -13.02 44.63
N PRO A 206 12.79 -12.83 45.00
CA PRO A 206 11.63 -13.66 44.68
C PRO A 206 10.93 -13.30 43.36
N LEU A 207 11.36 -12.23 42.68
CA LEU A 207 10.64 -11.69 41.52
C LEU A 207 10.65 -12.63 40.30
N ASN A 208 11.69 -13.45 40.16
CA ASN A 208 11.74 -14.50 39.13
C ASN A 208 10.73 -15.65 39.33
N ARG A 209 9.96 -15.64 40.42
CA ARG A 209 8.82 -16.55 40.67
C ARG A 209 7.46 -15.86 40.45
N ASP A 210 7.43 -14.60 40.03
CA ASP A 210 6.18 -13.91 39.71
C ASP A 210 5.56 -14.49 38.44
N CYS A 211 4.42 -15.16 38.61
CA CYS A 211 3.70 -15.81 37.52
C CYS A 211 3.33 -14.84 36.38
N GLU A 212 2.91 -13.61 36.69
CA GLU A 212 2.52 -12.64 35.66
C GLU A 212 3.73 -12.24 34.82
N LEU A 213 4.85 -11.96 35.48
CA LEU A 213 6.09 -11.56 34.82
C LEU A 213 6.65 -12.68 33.92
N ILE A 214 6.65 -13.93 34.39
CA ILE A 214 7.11 -15.08 33.61
C ILE A 214 6.20 -15.31 32.39
N MET A 215 4.88 -15.19 32.55
CA MET A 215 3.93 -15.37 31.46
C MET A 215 4.14 -14.35 30.34
N GLU A 216 4.33 -13.08 30.70
CA GLU A 216 4.67 -12.01 29.76
C GLU A 216 6.03 -12.27 29.10
N ALA A 217 7.01 -12.80 29.84
CA ALA A 217 8.32 -13.13 29.31
C ALA A 217 8.30 -14.25 28.29
N LEU A 218 7.54 -15.32 28.55
CA LEU A 218 7.35 -16.44 27.63
C LEU A 218 6.67 -16.01 26.32
N GLN A 219 5.73 -15.07 26.41
CA GLN A 219 5.14 -14.45 25.22
C GLN A 219 6.18 -13.64 24.42
N ASN A 220 7.11 -12.97 25.11
CA ASN A 220 8.10 -12.07 24.52
C ASN A 220 9.50 -12.67 24.37
N GLY A 221 9.59 -13.99 24.11
CA GLY A 221 10.81 -14.65 23.65
C GLY A 221 11.73 -15.22 24.74
N MET A 222 11.24 -15.33 25.99
CA MET A 222 11.83 -16.23 26.98
C MET A 222 11.61 -17.68 26.56
N LYS A 223 12.60 -18.53 26.80
CA LYS A 223 12.51 -19.98 26.57
C LYS A 223 11.95 -20.68 27.81
N LEU A 224 11.18 -21.75 27.63
CA LEU A 224 10.61 -22.52 28.73
C LEU A 224 11.67 -23.12 29.64
N ARG A 225 12.80 -23.56 29.06
CA ARG A 225 13.97 -24.08 29.81
C ARG A 225 14.60 -23.07 30.78
N SER A 226 14.30 -21.78 30.61
CA SER A 226 14.80 -20.69 31.46
C SER A 226 13.87 -20.40 32.64
N CYS A 227 12.66 -20.99 32.69
CA CYS A 227 11.76 -20.86 33.82
C CYS A 227 12.28 -21.66 35.03
N PRO A 228 11.90 -21.30 36.26
CA PRO A 228 12.10 -22.16 37.42
C PRO A 228 11.49 -23.56 37.20
N MET A 229 12.13 -24.60 37.73
CA MET A 229 11.79 -26.01 37.45
C MET A 229 10.33 -26.36 37.77
N ASP A 230 9.75 -25.75 38.81
CA ASP A 230 8.36 -25.98 39.23
C ASP A 230 7.38 -25.63 38.10
N PHE A 231 7.61 -24.53 37.37
CA PHE A 231 6.76 -24.09 36.25
C PHE A 231 6.94 -24.92 34.97
N GLN A 232 8.11 -25.53 34.78
CA GLN A 232 8.38 -26.34 33.58
C GLN A 232 7.55 -27.63 33.55
N SER A 233 7.13 -28.12 34.72
CA SER A 233 6.35 -29.36 34.85
C SER A 233 4.91 -29.12 35.32
N ASP A 234 4.55 -27.90 35.71
CA ASP A 234 3.19 -27.55 36.12
C ASP A 234 2.26 -27.46 34.90
N LYS A 235 1.39 -28.46 34.77
CA LYS A 235 0.39 -28.55 33.71
C LYS A 235 -0.54 -27.33 33.67
N ALA A 236 -0.99 -26.83 34.82
CA ALA A 236 -1.93 -25.69 34.86
C ALA A 236 -1.27 -24.40 34.36
N PHE A 237 0.01 -24.21 34.66
CA PHE A 237 0.82 -23.12 34.13
C PHE A 237 1.04 -23.26 32.61
N LEU A 238 1.45 -24.44 32.14
CA LEU A 238 1.72 -24.68 30.72
C LEU A 238 0.48 -24.48 29.83
N LEU A 239 -0.69 -24.93 30.29
CA LEU A 239 -1.96 -24.69 29.58
C LEU A 239 -2.22 -23.19 29.37
N LYS A 240 -1.99 -22.36 30.40
CA LYS A 240 -2.07 -20.91 30.27
C LYS A 240 -0.99 -20.38 29.33
N ALA A 241 0.25 -20.85 29.45
CA ALA A 241 1.38 -20.38 28.63
C ALA A 241 1.15 -20.60 27.13
N PHE A 242 0.57 -21.74 26.72
CA PHE A 242 0.28 -22.02 25.31
C PHE A 242 -0.76 -21.08 24.69
N THR A 243 -1.69 -20.55 25.48
CA THR A 243 -2.61 -19.51 24.99
C THR A 243 -1.88 -18.24 24.55
N LYS A 244 -0.72 -17.96 25.15
CA LYS A 244 0.13 -16.81 24.81
C LYS A 244 1.12 -17.15 23.70
N ASN A 245 1.80 -18.29 23.82
CA ASN A 245 2.82 -18.72 22.87
C ASN A 245 2.82 -20.25 22.70
N SER A 246 2.25 -20.71 21.58
CA SER A 246 2.13 -22.12 21.21
C SER A 246 3.49 -22.80 20.94
N LEU A 247 4.51 -22.02 20.55
CA LEU A 247 5.84 -22.54 20.21
C LEU A 247 6.55 -23.18 21.41
N LEU A 248 6.13 -22.82 22.63
CA LEU A 248 6.65 -23.41 23.86
C LEU A 248 6.42 -24.92 23.92
N TYR A 249 5.41 -25.44 23.20
CA TYR A 249 5.16 -26.88 23.11
C TYR A 249 6.37 -27.65 22.55
N LEU A 250 7.13 -27.04 21.63
CA LEU A 250 8.35 -27.63 21.05
C LEU A 250 9.51 -27.74 22.05
N GLU A 251 9.45 -27.03 23.18
CA GLU A 251 10.48 -27.05 24.22
C GLU A 251 10.15 -27.97 25.40
N LEU A 252 8.98 -28.61 25.40
CA LEU A 252 8.62 -29.57 26.44
C LEU A 252 9.59 -30.76 26.48
N ASN A 253 9.69 -31.38 27.65
CA ASN A 253 10.43 -32.63 27.81
C ASN A 253 9.67 -33.81 27.16
N SER A 254 10.39 -34.92 26.93
CA SER A 254 9.83 -36.10 26.27
C SER A 254 8.64 -36.75 26.98
N LYS A 255 8.48 -36.55 28.29
CA LYS A 255 7.36 -37.10 29.08
C LYS A 255 6.07 -36.28 28.89
N LEU A 256 6.19 -34.97 28.76
CA LEU A 256 5.04 -34.06 28.62
C LEU A 256 4.55 -33.94 27.17
N TRP A 257 5.38 -34.28 26.18
CA TRP A 257 4.96 -34.31 24.78
C TRP A 257 3.83 -35.30 24.47
N THR A 258 3.70 -36.35 25.27
CA THR A 258 2.64 -37.36 25.09
C THR A 258 1.35 -37.00 25.84
N ASP A 259 1.31 -35.89 26.59
CA ASP A 259 0.11 -35.45 27.29
C ASP A 259 -0.92 -34.87 26.31
N LEU A 260 -2.11 -35.47 26.29
CA LEU A 260 -3.20 -35.12 25.38
C LEU A 260 -3.70 -33.69 25.59
N ASP A 261 -3.85 -33.24 26.83
CA ASP A 261 -4.42 -31.92 27.14
C ASP A 261 -3.46 -30.80 26.75
N LEU A 262 -2.15 -31.00 26.98
CA LEU A 262 -1.12 -30.06 26.58
C LEU A 262 -1.03 -29.93 25.06
N ALA A 263 -1.09 -31.06 24.34
CA ALA A 263 -1.07 -31.07 22.89
C ALA A 263 -2.34 -30.43 22.30
N PHE A 264 -3.51 -30.73 22.86
CA PHE A 264 -4.78 -30.10 22.49
C PHE A 264 -4.72 -28.57 22.65
N ALA A 265 -4.29 -28.08 23.82
CA ALA A 265 -4.20 -26.65 24.09
C ALA A 265 -3.21 -25.94 23.13
N ALA A 266 -2.08 -26.57 22.81
CA ALA A 266 -1.11 -26.03 21.87
C ALA A 266 -1.69 -25.90 20.45
N VAL A 267 -2.42 -26.92 19.98
CA VAL A 267 -3.03 -26.95 18.65
C VAL A 267 -4.16 -25.93 18.50
N VAL A 268 -5.07 -25.87 19.47
CA VAL A 268 -6.25 -24.99 19.43
C VAL A 268 -5.87 -23.51 19.56
N SER A 269 -4.76 -23.21 20.25
CA SER A 269 -4.30 -21.83 20.45
C SER A 269 -4.28 -21.01 19.16
N LEU A 270 -4.78 -19.77 19.20
CA LEU A 270 -4.86 -18.89 18.02
C LEU A 270 -3.49 -18.63 17.37
N ASN A 271 -2.42 -18.70 18.16
CA ASN A 271 -1.05 -18.48 17.73
C ASN A 271 -0.35 -19.79 17.28
N SER A 272 -1.08 -20.89 17.10
CA SER A 272 -0.53 -22.16 16.64
C SER A 272 0.07 -22.03 15.24
N ARG A 273 1.25 -22.64 15.05
CA ARG A 273 1.98 -22.64 13.78
C ARG A 273 2.03 -24.06 13.20
N PRO A 274 2.20 -24.22 11.87
CA PRO A 274 2.28 -25.53 11.21
C PRO A 274 3.27 -26.49 11.87
N LEU A 275 4.43 -25.99 12.34
CA LEU A 275 5.43 -26.81 13.03
C LEU A 275 4.93 -27.39 14.36
N VAL A 276 4.12 -26.64 15.11
CA VAL A 276 3.51 -27.11 16.37
C VAL A 276 2.46 -28.16 16.07
N LEU A 277 1.62 -27.92 15.06
CA LEU A 277 0.62 -28.89 14.58
C LEU A 277 1.31 -30.20 14.18
N ALA A 278 2.32 -30.15 13.31
CA ALA A 278 3.09 -31.31 12.88
C ALA A 278 3.62 -32.11 14.07
N LYS A 279 4.24 -31.40 15.04
CA LYS A 279 4.88 -32.06 16.18
C LYS A 279 3.88 -32.65 17.16
N ALA A 280 2.79 -31.94 17.45
CA ALA A 280 1.73 -32.42 18.33
C ALA A 280 1.06 -33.67 17.75
N LEU A 281 0.79 -33.67 16.45
CA LEU A 281 0.18 -34.80 15.75
C LEU A 281 1.12 -36.00 15.55
N GLU A 282 2.43 -35.76 15.40
CA GLU A 282 3.45 -36.84 15.39
C GLU A 282 3.49 -37.57 16.74
N ARG A 283 3.36 -36.83 17.84
CA ARG A 283 3.48 -37.37 19.21
C ARG A 283 2.16 -37.92 19.75
N VAL A 284 1.04 -37.29 19.41
CA VAL A 284 -0.30 -37.65 19.88
C VAL A 284 -1.25 -37.78 18.68
N PRO A 285 -1.21 -38.90 17.94
CA PRO A 285 -2.07 -39.11 16.78
C PRO A 285 -3.57 -39.15 17.12
N SER A 286 -3.92 -39.49 18.37
CA SER A 286 -5.32 -39.56 18.85
C SER A 286 -6.04 -38.21 18.82
N LEU A 287 -5.33 -37.08 18.71
CA LEU A 287 -5.91 -35.75 18.50
C LEU A 287 -6.77 -35.68 17.23
N LEU A 288 -6.49 -36.52 16.24
CA LEU A 288 -7.14 -36.51 14.93
C LEU A 288 -8.51 -37.20 14.91
N LEU A 289 -8.92 -37.76 16.06
CA LEU A 289 -10.28 -38.23 16.28
C LEU A 289 -11.26 -37.06 16.47
N GLU A 290 -10.76 -35.90 16.93
CA GLU A 290 -11.58 -34.73 17.19
C GLU A 290 -11.73 -33.85 15.95
N ARG A 291 -12.98 -33.62 15.53
CA ARG A 291 -13.29 -32.83 14.34
C ARG A 291 -12.70 -31.42 14.39
N ASP A 292 -12.80 -30.77 15.55
CA ASP A 292 -12.36 -29.39 15.73
C ASP A 292 -10.84 -29.26 15.47
N ILE A 293 -10.08 -30.28 15.87
CA ILE A 293 -8.64 -30.32 15.62
C ILE A 293 -8.37 -30.49 14.13
N VAL A 294 -9.06 -31.40 13.45
CA VAL A 294 -8.89 -31.60 12.00
C VAL A 294 -9.21 -30.31 11.24
N VAL A 295 -10.27 -29.59 11.63
CA VAL A 295 -10.59 -28.27 11.08
C VAL A 295 -9.47 -27.27 11.34
N THR A 296 -8.92 -27.20 12.57
CA THR A 296 -7.80 -26.29 12.86
C THR A 296 -6.54 -26.61 12.07
N VAL A 297 -6.28 -27.90 11.80
CA VAL A 297 -5.15 -28.38 11.01
C VAL A 297 -5.32 -27.99 9.55
N VAL A 298 -6.53 -28.09 9.01
CA VAL A 298 -6.84 -27.62 7.66
C VAL A 298 -6.67 -26.10 7.59
N ASP A 299 -7.28 -25.35 8.52
CA ASP A 299 -7.30 -23.88 8.50
C ASP A 299 -5.90 -23.25 8.70
N ARG A 300 -4.98 -23.92 9.39
CA ARG A 300 -3.66 -23.36 9.76
C ARG A 300 -2.45 -24.17 9.29
N GLY A 301 -2.68 -25.34 8.70
CA GLY A 301 -1.63 -26.24 8.23
C GLY A 301 -1.04 -25.83 6.89
N ASP A 302 0.19 -26.29 6.67
CA ASP A 302 0.83 -26.21 5.36
C ASP A 302 0.29 -27.31 4.43
N GLU A 303 0.38 -27.10 3.10
CA GLU A 303 -0.12 -28.06 2.11
C GLU A 303 0.48 -29.46 2.30
N GLU A 304 1.80 -29.56 2.49
CA GLU A 304 2.50 -30.83 2.65
C GLU A 304 2.03 -31.60 3.89
N LEU A 305 1.78 -30.87 4.97
CA LEU A 305 1.27 -31.42 6.21
C LEU A 305 -0.11 -32.04 5.98
N ILE A 306 -1.03 -31.27 5.41
CA ILE A 306 -2.41 -31.70 5.14
C ILE A 306 -2.41 -32.90 4.19
N ARG A 307 -1.63 -32.85 3.11
CA ARG A 307 -1.48 -33.93 2.12
C ARG A 307 -0.99 -35.23 2.75
N ASN A 308 0.04 -35.15 3.60
CA ASN A 308 0.57 -36.32 4.31
C ASN A 308 -0.49 -36.94 5.24
N TYR A 309 -1.29 -36.13 5.93
CA TYR A 309 -2.35 -36.65 6.79
C TYR A 309 -3.49 -37.29 6.01
N PHE A 310 -3.99 -36.64 4.96
CA PHE A 310 -5.06 -37.22 4.13
C PHE A 310 -4.63 -38.49 3.38
N SER A 311 -3.33 -38.72 3.21
CA SER A 311 -2.82 -39.98 2.65
C SER A 311 -2.88 -41.16 3.62
N LYS A 312 -3.15 -40.94 4.92
CA LYS A 312 -3.22 -42.00 5.93
C LYS A 312 -4.62 -42.65 5.96
N PRO A 313 -4.70 -43.98 6.18
CA PRO A 313 -5.97 -44.71 6.13
C PRO A 313 -6.98 -44.25 7.18
N ASP A 314 -6.50 -43.78 8.34
CA ASP A 314 -7.33 -43.30 9.45
C ASP A 314 -8.18 -42.07 9.07
N PHE A 315 -7.83 -41.36 8.00
CA PHE A 315 -8.51 -40.15 7.54
C PHE A 315 -9.54 -40.38 6.44
N ALA A 316 -9.73 -41.62 5.99
CA ALA A 316 -10.69 -41.93 4.93
C ALA A 316 -12.12 -41.47 5.27
N ALA A 317 -12.49 -41.45 6.55
CA ALA A 317 -13.77 -40.95 7.03
C ALA A 317 -13.93 -39.43 6.79
N TRP A 318 -12.86 -38.65 6.97
CA TRP A 318 -12.85 -37.19 6.84
C TRP A 318 -12.85 -36.73 5.38
N LEU A 319 -12.34 -37.55 4.46
CA LEU A 319 -12.30 -37.22 3.04
C LEU A 319 -13.69 -37.08 2.40
N ASN A 320 -14.74 -37.59 3.04
CA ASN A 320 -16.12 -37.43 2.61
C ASN A 320 -16.85 -36.25 3.26
N ASP A 321 -16.22 -35.52 4.20
CA ASP A 321 -16.79 -34.30 4.79
C ASP A 321 -16.63 -33.14 3.79
N LYS A 322 -17.74 -32.75 3.13
CA LYS A 322 -17.77 -31.65 2.15
C LYS A 322 -17.24 -30.34 2.74
N ASP A 323 -17.65 -29.98 3.97
CA ASP A 323 -17.28 -28.70 4.58
C ASP A 323 -15.79 -28.65 4.87
N LEU A 324 -15.21 -29.77 5.30
CA LEU A 324 -13.78 -29.89 5.56
C LEU A 324 -12.97 -29.81 4.27
N MET A 325 -13.35 -30.58 3.25
CA MET A 325 -12.67 -30.59 1.96
C MET A 325 -12.76 -29.23 1.27
N LEU A 326 -13.92 -28.57 1.34
CA LEU A 326 -14.10 -27.23 0.78
C LEU A 326 -13.16 -26.21 1.46
N ARG A 327 -12.97 -26.28 2.78
CA ARG A 327 -12.00 -25.42 3.48
C ARG A 327 -10.58 -25.71 3.03
N ALA A 328 -10.21 -26.99 2.96
CA ALA A 328 -8.88 -27.41 2.54
C ALA A 328 -8.53 -26.93 1.13
N VAL A 329 -9.44 -27.12 0.17
CA VAL A 329 -9.25 -26.69 -1.22
C VAL A 329 -9.28 -25.18 -1.36
N LYS A 330 -10.12 -24.45 -0.60
CA LYS A 330 -10.11 -22.99 -0.59
C LYS A 330 -8.77 -22.40 -0.14
N GLN A 331 -8.14 -23.03 0.84
CA GLN A 331 -6.84 -22.59 1.35
C GLN A 331 -5.70 -23.03 0.43
N HIS A 332 -5.71 -24.28 -0.01
CA HIS A 332 -4.69 -24.90 -0.84
C HIS A 332 -5.34 -25.62 -2.04
N PRO A 333 -5.54 -24.94 -3.18
CA PRO A 333 -6.25 -25.49 -4.34
C PRO A 333 -5.63 -26.78 -4.93
N MET A 334 -4.35 -27.01 -4.67
CA MET A 334 -3.62 -28.21 -5.10
C MET A 334 -4.05 -29.48 -4.36
N LEU A 335 -4.82 -29.38 -3.27
CA LEU A 335 -5.37 -30.52 -2.53
C LEU A 335 -6.60 -31.14 -3.20
N TYR A 336 -7.07 -30.58 -4.32
CA TYR A 336 -8.19 -31.12 -5.09
C TYR A 336 -7.95 -32.56 -5.56
N ASP A 337 -6.68 -32.93 -5.80
CA ASP A 337 -6.30 -34.30 -6.19
C ASP A 337 -6.54 -35.35 -5.09
N VAL A 338 -6.61 -34.93 -3.83
CA VAL A 338 -6.85 -35.80 -2.67
C VAL A 338 -8.35 -35.97 -2.37
N VAL A 339 -9.21 -35.12 -2.94
CA VAL A 339 -10.67 -35.18 -2.73
C VAL A 339 -11.23 -36.48 -3.31
N THR A 340 -12.18 -37.11 -2.63
CA THR A 340 -12.80 -38.36 -3.09
C THR A 340 -13.68 -38.15 -4.32
N GLU A 341 -13.81 -39.18 -5.17
CA GLU A 341 -14.60 -39.14 -6.40
C GLU A 341 -15.99 -38.47 -6.29
N PRO A 342 -16.84 -38.74 -5.27
CA PRO A 342 -18.15 -38.07 -5.19
C PRO A 342 -18.05 -36.56 -5.00
N LEU A 343 -17.04 -36.08 -4.27
CA LEU A 343 -16.84 -34.65 -3.99
C LEU A 343 -16.05 -33.94 -5.08
N GLN A 344 -15.33 -34.65 -5.95
CA GLN A 344 -14.68 -34.08 -7.13
C GLN A 344 -15.69 -33.52 -8.14
N TYR A 345 -16.95 -33.98 -8.11
CA TYR A 345 -18.03 -33.44 -8.95
C TYR A 345 -18.90 -32.39 -8.21
N ASP A 346 -18.52 -31.97 -7.01
CA ASP A 346 -19.23 -30.92 -6.28
C ASP A 346 -18.82 -29.52 -6.78
N GLU A 347 -19.82 -28.72 -7.17
CA GLU A 347 -19.64 -27.39 -7.75
C GLU A 347 -18.78 -26.47 -6.86
N ASP A 348 -19.02 -26.44 -5.55
CA ASP A 348 -18.33 -25.52 -4.63
C ASP A 348 -16.84 -25.86 -4.51
N ILE A 349 -16.53 -27.17 -4.46
CA ILE A 349 -15.16 -27.67 -4.35
C ILE A 349 -14.39 -27.40 -5.65
N ILE A 350 -15.02 -27.63 -6.80
CA ILE A 350 -14.41 -27.36 -8.12
C ILE A 350 -14.12 -25.86 -8.25
N VAL A 351 -15.09 -25.00 -7.95
CA VAL A 351 -14.93 -23.54 -8.03
C VAL A 351 -13.81 -23.05 -7.12
N ALA A 352 -13.64 -23.65 -5.94
CA ALA A 352 -12.52 -23.37 -5.04
C ALA A 352 -11.16 -23.84 -5.59
N ALA A 353 -11.13 -24.96 -6.31
CA ALA A 353 -9.91 -25.54 -6.89
C ALA A 353 -9.41 -24.80 -8.14
N ILE A 354 -10.25 -24.00 -8.79
CA ILE A 354 -9.91 -23.28 -10.02
C ILE A 354 -8.92 -22.14 -9.73
N THR A 355 -7.69 -22.34 -10.20
CA THR A 355 -6.59 -21.35 -10.19
C THR A 355 -6.11 -21.10 -11.62
N PRO A 356 -5.24 -20.09 -11.88
CA PRO A 356 -4.76 -19.83 -13.23
C PRO A 356 -3.97 -20.99 -13.85
N GLY A 357 -3.46 -21.92 -13.01
CA GLY A 357 -2.74 -23.12 -13.45
C GLY A 357 -3.62 -24.37 -13.60
N THR A 358 -4.72 -24.47 -12.86
CA THR A 358 -5.59 -25.66 -12.82
C THR A 358 -6.88 -25.52 -13.64
N ALA A 359 -7.26 -24.29 -14.03
CA ALA A 359 -8.53 -24.03 -14.72
C ALA A 359 -8.74 -24.89 -15.98
N LEU A 360 -7.73 -24.99 -16.85
CA LEU A 360 -7.83 -25.75 -18.10
C LEU A 360 -7.94 -27.25 -17.83
N THR A 361 -7.09 -27.78 -16.95
CA THR A 361 -7.05 -29.22 -16.67
C THR A 361 -8.31 -29.72 -15.97
N LEU A 362 -8.96 -28.89 -15.14
CA LEU A 362 -10.23 -29.21 -14.51
C LEU A 362 -11.38 -29.19 -15.52
N ILE A 363 -11.44 -28.19 -16.39
CA ILE A 363 -12.48 -28.10 -17.42
C ILE A 363 -12.37 -29.24 -18.42
N GLU A 364 -11.16 -29.60 -18.85
CA GLU A 364 -10.94 -30.72 -19.79
C GLU A 364 -11.38 -32.09 -19.25
N LYS A 365 -11.38 -32.26 -17.92
CA LYS A 365 -11.84 -33.50 -17.28
C LYS A 365 -13.36 -33.64 -17.22
N MET A 366 -14.12 -32.56 -17.45
CA MET A 366 -15.56 -32.52 -17.26
C MET A 366 -16.33 -32.80 -18.55
N SER A 367 -17.50 -33.44 -18.43
CA SER A 367 -18.39 -33.65 -19.58
C SER A 367 -19.10 -32.36 -19.96
N ALA A 368 -19.50 -32.26 -21.24
CA ALA A 368 -20.24 -31.11 -21.75
C ALA A 368 -21.60 -30.94 -21.06
N GLU A 369 -22.29 -32.03 -20.70
CA GLU A 369 -23.57 -31.99 -19.98
C GLU A 369 -23.41 -31.41 -18.57
N PHE A 370 -22.31 -31.75 -17.88
CA PHE A 370 -22.04 -31.26 -16.54
C PHE A 370 -21.78 -29.76 -16.52
N LEU A 371 -20.95 -29.27 -17.47
CA LEU A 371 -20.67 -27.83 -17.61
C LEU A 371 -21.91 -27.00 -17.97
N LYS A 372 -22.88 -27.61 -18.66
CA LYS A 372 -24.18 -26.97 -18.95
C LYS A 372 -25.04 -26.79 -17.71
N GLN A 373 -24.99 -27.75 -16.78
CA GLN A 373 -25.74 -27.67 -15.52
C GLN A 373 -25.07 -26.73 -14.51
N HIS A 374 -23.74 -26.71 -14.46
CA HIS A 374 -22.95 -25.94 -13.49
C HIS A 374 -22.13 -24.82 -14.16
N VAL A 375 -22.82 -23.77 -14.61
CA VAL A 375 -22.21 -22.64 -15.35
C VAL A 375 -21.24 -21.80 -14.52
N SER A 376 -21.31 -21.86 -13.18
CA SER A 376 -20.37 -21.13 -12.30
C SER A 376 -18.91 -21.56 -12.48
N ILE A 377 -18.67 -22.83 -12.81
CA ILE A 377 -17.34 -23.43 -13.04
C ILE A 377 -16.64 -22.77 -14.25
N PRO A 378 -17.21 -22.77 -15.47
CA PRO A 378 -16.60 -22.11 -16.61
C PRO A 378 -16.51 -20.59 -16.43
N VAL A 379 -17.45 -19.96 -15.72
CA VAL A 379 -17.36 -18.52 -15.37
C VAL A 379 -16.12 -18.26 -14.51
N LYS A 380 -15.94 -19.02 -13.42
CA LYS A 380 -14.79 -18.87 -12.54
C LYS A 380 -13.47 -19.13 -13.26
N ALA A 381 -13.42 -20.15 -14.11
CA ALA A 381 -12.25 -20.44 -14.92
C ALA A 381 -11.91 -19.30 -15.87
N LEU A 382 -12.91 -18.67 -16.50
CA LEU A 382 -12.71 -17.53 -17.37
C LEU A 382 -12.16 -16.31 -16.61
N GLU A 383 -12.66 -16.05 -15.41
CA GLU A 383 -12.22 -14.93 -14.58
C GLU A 383 -10.76 -15.05 -14.14
N VAL A 384 -10.32 -16.27 -13.78
CA VAL A 384 -9.01 -16.49 -13.15
C VAL A 384 -7.91 -16.86 -14.16
N SER A 385 -8.27 -17.40 -15.32
CA SER A 385 -7.29 -17.95 -16.28
C SER A 385 -6.38 -16.91 -16.91
N ARG A 386 -5.15 -17.34 -17.24
CA ARG A 386 -4.20 -16.54 -18.02
C ARG A 386 -4.72 -16.35 -19.45
N PRO A 387 -4.46 -15.22 -20.11
CA PRO A 387 -4.93 -14.97 -21.48
C PRO A 387 -4.58 -16.07 -22.48
N ALA A 388 -3.39 -16.67 -22.39
CA ALA A 388 -2.97 -17.78 -23.26
C ALA A 388 -3.84 -19.04 -23.12
N ALA A 389 -4.42 -19.29 -21.93
CA ALA A 389 -5.29 -20.42 -21.66
C ALA A 389 -6.72 -20.21 -22.20
N LEU A 390 -7.16 -18.96 -22.35
CA LEU A 390 -8.53 -18.63 -22.79
C LEU A 390 -8.85 -19.16 -24.18
N ARG A 391 -7.85 -19.21 -25.09
CA ARG A 391 -8.00 -19.81 -26.41
C ARG A 391 -8.43 -21.27 -26.31
N PHE A 392 -7.85 -22.02 -25.37
CA PHE A 392 -8.17 -23.43 -25.16
C PHE A 392 -9.50 -23.60 -24.43
N LEU A 393 -9.77 -22.77 -23.41
CA LEU A 393 -11.07 -22.78 -22.73
C LEU A 393 -12.23 -22.55 -23.68
N ARG A 394 -12.08 -21.65 -24.67
CA ARG A 394 -13.11 -21.43 -25.68
C ARG A 394 -13.43 -22.67 -26.52
N ARG A 395 -12.44 -23.55 -26.73
CA ARG A 395 -12.62 -24.82 -27.43
C ARG A 395 -13.24 -25.90 -26.52
N CYS A 396 -12.92 -25.88 -25.22
CA CYS A 396 -13.38 -26.90 -24.28
C CYS A 396 -14.80 -26.62 -23.75
N ILE A 397 -15.21 -25.36 -23.65
CA ILE A 397 -16.52 -24.96 -23.15
C ILE A 397 -17.57 -25.05 -24.27
N PRO A 398 -18.70 -25.76 -24.09
CA PRO A 398 -19.76 -25.87 -25.08
C PRO A 398 -20.35 -24.52 -25.49
N GLU A 399 -20.77 -24.37 -26.75
CA GLU A 399 -21.34 -23.12 -27.28
C GLU A 399 -22.60 -22.66 -26.53
N GLU A 400 -23.40 -23.58 -25.97
CA GLU A 400 -24.61 -23.21 -25.24
C GLU A 400 -24.29 -22.50 -23.92
N VAL A 401 -23.15 -22.85 -23.29
CA VAL A 401 -22.68 -22.20 -22.05
C VAL A 401 -22.25 -20.77 -22.33
N TRP A 402 -21.68 -20.51 -23.51
CA TRP A 402 -21.36 -19.14 -23.97
C TRP A 402 -22.60 -18.26 -24.17
N ARG A 403 -23.81 -18.84 -24.27
CA ARG A 403 -25.08 -18.08 -24.26
C ARG A 403 -25.60 -17.80 -22.86
N HIS A 404 -24.82 -18.06 -21.81
CA HIS A 404 -25.19 -17.65 -20.47
C HIS A 404 -24.73 -16.21 -20.19
N ARG A 405 -25.58 -15.45 -19.49
CA ARG A 405 -25.31 -14.04 -19.17
C ARG A 405 -24.01 -13.84 -18.40
N ASP A 406 -23.75 -14.69 -17.42
CA ASP A 406 -22.58 -14.56 -16.54
C ASP A 406 -21.26 -14.83 -17.27
N MET A 407 -21.27 -15.72 -18.27
CA MET A 407 -20.12 -15.95 -19.16
C MET A 407 -19.78 -14.71 -19.97
N ALA A 408 -20.80 -14.03 -20.50
CA ALA A 408 -20.62 -12.78 -21.22
C ALA A 408 -20.04 -11.68 -20.31
N ILE A 409 -20.57 -11.53 -19.09
CA ILE A 409 -20.08 -10.55 -18.12
C ILE A 409 -18.61 -10.84 -17.76
N ALA A 410 -18.27 -12.08 -17.43
CA ALA A 410 -16.89 -12.46 -17.11
C ALA A 410 -15.93 -12.22 -18.30
N TRP A 411 -16.38 -12.45 -19.54
CA TRP A 411 -15.61 -12.15 -20.75
C TRP A 411 -15.39 -10.63 -20.95
N ILE A 412 -16.44 -9.84 -20.75
CA ILE A 412 -16.41 -8.37 -20.90
C ILE A 412 -15.48 -7.74 -19.85
N ARG A 413 -15.56 -8.18 -18.58
CA ARG A 413 -14.68 -7.73 -17.48
C ARG A 413 -13.21 -7.96 -17.76
N ARG A 414 -12.89 -8.97 -18.56
CA ARG A 414 -11.51 -9.25 -19.00
C ARG A 414 -11.04 -8.33 -20.14
N GLY A 415 -11.93 -7.55 -20.74
CA GLY A 415 -11.62 -6.57 -21.78
C GLY A 415 -11.39 -7.17 -23.17
N PHE A 416 -11.95 -8.34 -23.44
CA PHE A 416 -11.94 -8.99 -24.76
C PHE A 416 -13.10 -8.47 -25.65
N PRO A 417 -13.00 -8.57 -26.98
CA PRO A 417 -14.05 -8.08 -27.87
C PRO A 417 -15.33 -8.87 -27.71
N LEU A 418 -16.46 -8.23 -27.97
CA LEU A 418 -17.78 -8.86 -27.90
C LEU A 418 -17.90 -9.95 -28.98
N LEU A 419 -18.17 -11.18 -28.55
CA LEU A 419 -18.49 -12.28 -29.45
C LEU A 419 -19.90 -12.12 -30.03
N ASP A 420 -20.13 -12.60 -31.24
CA ASP A 420 -21.44 -12.48 -31.93
C ASP A 420 -22.59 -13.11 -31.13
N HIS A 421 -22.29 -14.17 -30.38
CA HIS A 421 -23.25 -14.82 -29.49
C HIS A 421 -23.77 -13.90 -28.38
N PHE A 422 -23.12 -12.78 -28.05
CA PHE A 422 -23.57 -11.85 -27.01
C PHE A 422 -24.53 -10.77 -27.51
N GLU A 423 -24.85 -10.71 -28.81
CA GLU A 423 -25.68 -9.64 -29.38
C GLU A 423 -27.05 -9.51 -28.71
N TYR A 424 -27.67 -10.62 -28.31
CA TYR A 424 -28.97 -10.59 -27.62
C TYR A 424 -28.90 -9.92 -26.24
N LEU A 425 -27.73 -9.93 -25.58
CA LEU A 425 -27.50 -9.30 -24.27
C LEU A 425 -27.23 -7.80 -24.36
N LEU A 426 -26.99 -7.25 -25.55
CA LEU A 426 -26.78 -5.80 -25.75
C LEU A 426 -28.07 -4.97 -25.54
N LYS A 427 -29.19 -5.65 -25.28
CA LYS A 427 -30.45 -5.06 -24.81
C LYS A 427 -30.56 -5.02 -23.28
N ASP A 428 -29.68 -5.71 -22.55
CA ASP A 428 -29.62 -5.65 -21.09
C ASP A 428 -28.80 -4.44 -20.65
N GLU A 429 -29.39 -3.65 -19.77
CA GLU A 429 -28.79 -2.45 -19.22
C GLU A 429 -27.51 -2.76 -18.44
N ASN A 430 -27.50 -3.84 -17.65
CA ASN A 430 -26.36 -4.17 -16.79
C ASN A 430 -25.14 -4.60 -17.61
N VAL A 431 -25.36 -5.44 -18.62
CA VAL A 431 -24.29 -5.87 -19.55
C VAL A 431 -23.73 -4.67 -20.31
N SER A 432 -24.60 -3.73 -20.70
CA SER A 432 -24.19 -2.51 -21.39
C SER A 432 -23.35 -1.57 -20.51
N LEU A 433 -23.61 -1.52 -19.19
CA LEU A 433 -22.77 -0.79 -18.23
C LEU A 433 -21.40 -1.48 -18.01
N GLU A 434 -21.37 -2.81 -17.92
CA GLU A 434 -20.10 -3.56 -17.84
C GLU A 434 -19.24 -3.36 -19.10
N ILE A 435 -19.86 -3.24 -20.29
CA ILE A 435 -19.17 -2.86 -21.53
C ILE A 435 -18.59 -1.46 -21.41
N ALA A 436 -19.33 -0.50 -20.84
CA ALA A 436 -18.81 0.87 -20.66
C ALA A 436 -17.55 0.88 -19.79
N GLU A 437 -17.55 0.14 -18.68
CA GLU A 437 -16.44 0.13 -17.72
C GLU A 437 -15.18 -0.58 -18.24
N HIS A 438 -15.33 -1.77 -18.83
CA HIS A 438 -14.19 -2.64 -19.14
C HIS A 438 -13.87 -2.73 -20.64
N ASN A 439 -14.83 -2.40 -21.51
CA ASN A 439 -14.71 -2.56 -22.95
C ASN A 439 -15.35 -1.42 -23.76
N TRP A 440 -15.07 -0.18 -23.36
CA TRP A 440 -15.55 1.04 -24.03
C TRP A 440 -15.37 1.06 -25.58
N PRO A 441 -14.37 0.42 -26.21
CA PRO A 441 -14.26 0.45 -27.68
C PRO A 441 -15.44 -0.25 -28.36
N GLU A 442 -15.97 -1.32 -27.76
CA GLU A 442 -17.09 -2.11 -28.30
C GLU A 442 -18.46 -1.50 -27.97
N PHE A 443 -18.51 -0.39 -27.25
CA PHE A 443 -19.75 0.27 -26.84
C PHE A 443 -20.60 0.76 -28.03
N PHE A 444 -20.03 0.86 -29.24
CA PHE A 444 -20.81 1.17 -30.46
C PHE A 444 -21.89 0.13 -30.77
N ARG A 445 -21.69 -1.13 -30.34
CA ARG A 445 -22.65 -2.24 -30.53
C ARG A 445 -23.86 -2.14 -29.60
N VAL A 446 -23.76 -1.38 -28.51
CA VAL A 446 -24.87 -1.16 -27.58
C VAL A 446 -26.04 -0.51 -28.33
N GLY A 447 -27.26 -0.95 -28.00
CA GLY A 447 -28.48 -0.51 -28.67
C GLY A 447 -28.61 1.02 -28.75
N VAL A 448 -29.07 1.52 -29.89
CA VAL A 448 -29.26 2.97 -30.14
C VAL A 448 -30.19 3.60 -29.11
N SER A 449 -31.16 2.84 -28.59
CA SER A 449 -32.07 3.24 -27.52
C SER A 449 -31.31 3.67 -26.25
N PHE A 450 -30.31 2.90 -25.82
CA PHE A 450 -29.48 3.22 -24.68
C PHE A 450 -28.55 4.39 -24.96
N ARG A 451 -27.91 4.42 -26.13
CA ARG A 451 -26.99 5.51 -26.55
C ARG A 451 -27.70 6.86 -26.70
N SER A 452 -29.03 6.85 -26.81
CA SER A 452 -29.88 8.05 -26.86
C SER A 452 -30.55 8.37 -25.51
N ASN A 453 -30.49 7.47 -24.54
CA ASN A 453 -31.10 7.65 -23.21
C ASN A 453 -30.14 8.43 -22.30
N ARG A 454 -30.57 9.61 -21.86
CA ARG A 454 -29.78 10.53 -21.01
C ARG A 454 -29.41 9.93 -19.65
N GLU A 455 -30.33 9.20 -19.02
CA GLU A 455 -30.11 8.61 -17.69
C GLU A 455 -29.14 7.42 -17.75
N PHE A 456 -29.26 6.61 -18.80
CA PHE A 456 -28.31 5.52 -19.03
C PHE A 456 -26.92 6.06 -19.36
N MET A 457 -26.82 7.01 -20.29
CA MET A 457 -25.54 7.61 -20.67
C MET A 457 -24.86 8.35 -19.52
N ARG A 458 -25.62 8.92 -18.57
CA ARG A 458 -25.06 9.51 -17.36
C ARG A 458 -24.23 8.47 -16.59
N ARG A 459 -24.84 7.33 -16.27
CA ARG A 459 -24.16 6.23 -15.55
C ARG A 459 -23.01 5.63 -16.35
N ALA A 460 -23.17 5.44 -17.65
CA ALA A 460 -22.11 4.89 -18.51
C ALA A 460 -20.87 5.82 -18.57
N LEU A 461 -21.06 7.14 -18.59
CA LEU A 461 -19.96 8.11 -18.61
C LEU A 461 -19.26 8.26 -17.27
N ASP A 462 -19.96 8.01 -16.16
CA ASP A 462 -19.35 7.97 -14.84
C ASP A 462 -18.36 6.79 -14.71
N LEU A 463 -18.58 5.70 -15.45
CA LEU A 463 -17.67 4.55 -15.55
C LEU A 463 -16.47 4.82 -16.47
N ASP A 464 -16.70 5.21 -17.73
CA ASP A 464 -15.64 5.59 -18.68
C ASP A 464 -16.09 6.69 -19.64
N GLY A 465 -15.46 7.87 -19.57
CA GLY A 465 -15.84 9.03 -20.37
C GLY A 465 -15.67 8.85 -21.88
N ARG A 466 -14.86 7.89 -22.34
CA ARG A 466 -14.62 7.66 -23.78
C ARG A 466 -15.84 7.11 -24.50
N VAL A 467 -16.83 6.56 -23.79
CA VAL A 467 -18.07 6.08 -24.42
C VAL A 467 -18.90 7.21 -25.04
N LEU A 468 -18.63 8.47 -24.68
CA LEU A 468 -19.34 9.64 -25.23
C LEU A 468 -19.35 9.68 -26.75
N GLN A 469 -18.26 9.22 -27.39
CA GLN A 469 -18.12 9.23 -28.86
C GLN A 469 -19.19 8.40 -29.59
N TRP A 470 -19.86 7.49 -28.87
CA TRP A 470 -20.91 6.63 -29.42
C TRP A 470 -22.33 7.09 -29.05
N ALA A 471 -22.47 8.06 -28.16
CA ALA A 471 -23.77 8.61 -27.76
C ALA A 471 -24.49 9.32 -28.92
N ALA A 472 -25.79 9.55 -28.78
CA ALA A 472 -26.54 10.34 -29.77
C ALA A 472 -26.00 11.79 -29.87
N PRO A 473 -26.07 12.45 -31.05
CA PRO A 473 -25.54 13.81 -31.24
C PRO A 473 -26.06 14.85 -30.23
N ALA A 474 -27.30 14.69 -29.76
CA ALA A 474 -27.88 15.55 -28.73
C ALA A 474 -27.15 15.47 -27.38
N ILE A 475 -26.60 14.30 -27.04
CA ILE A 475 -25.83 14.07 -25.80
C ILE A 475 -24.36 14.45 -26.01
N GLN A 476 -23.80 14.15 -27.17
CA GLN A 476 -22.42 14.51 -27.51
C GLN A 476 -22.15 16.01 -27.45
N ASN A 477 -23.16 16.82 -27.81
CA ASN A 477 -23.06 18.28 -27.83
C ASN A 477 -23.45 18.96 -26.51
N ASP A 478 -23.89 18.19 -25.52
CA ASP A 478 -24.32 18.72 -24.23
C ASP A 478 -23.12 18.97 -23.32
N PHE A 479 -22.94 20.22 -22.89
CA PHE A 479 -21.83 20.60 -22.01
C PHE A 479 -21.84 19.84 -20.68
N GLU A 480 -23.00 19.46 -20.14
CA GLU A 480 -23.05 18.67 -18.91
C GLU A 480 -22.41 17.29 -19.11
N PHE A 481 -22.73 16.62 -20.21
CA PHE A 481 -22.18 15.30 -20.54
C PHE A 481 -20.70 15.37 -20.92
N LEU A 482 -20.28 16.43 -21.63
CA LEU A 482 -18.88 16.70 -21.92
C LEU A 482 -18.06 16.89 -20.64
N THR A 483 -18.58 17.64 -19.66
CA THR A 483 -17.89 17.81 -18.36
C THR A 483 -17.76 16.50 -17.60
N ARG A 484 -18.82 15.67 -17.60
CA ARG A 484 -18.83 14.37 -16.93
C ARG A 484 -17.85 13.38 -17.57
N ALA A 485 -17.87 13.29 -18.90
CA ALA A 485 -16.93 12.46 -19.67
C ALA A 485 -15.47 12.82 -19.39
N LEU A 486 -15.17 14.12 -19.35
CA LEU A 486 -13.82 14.60 -19.09
C LEU A 486 -13.40 14.40 -17.64
N ALA A 487 -14.34 14.47 -16.69
CA ALA A 487 -14.09 14.19 -15.29
C ALA A 487 -13.73 12.71 -15.03
N SER A 488 -14.32 11.78 -15.80
CA SER A 488 -14.02 10.34 -15.66
C SER A 488 -12.76 9.91 -16.42
N HIS A 489 -12.49 10.45 -17.62
CA HIS A 489 -11.27 10.12 -18.37
C HIS A 489 -10.64 11.32 -19.09
N PRO A 490 -9.32 11.59 -18.94
CA PRO A 490 -8.67 12.78 -19.51
C PRO A 490 -8.69 12.79 -21.05
N GLY A 491 -8.58 11.62 -21.69
CA GLY A 491 -8.66 11.44 -23.14
C GLY A 491 -10.07 11.36 -23.74
N ALA A 492 -11.13 11.61 -22.96
CA ALA A 492 -12.52 11.44 -23.45
C ALA A 492 -12.88 12.35 -24.64
N LEU A 493 -12.20 13.49 -24.79
CA LEU A 493 -12.45 14.49 -25.83
C LEU A 493 -11.39 14.48 -26.96
N GLU A 494 -10.56 13.45 -27.03
CA GLU A 494 -9.61 13.25 -28.15
C GLU A 494 -10.26 12.93 -29.51
N PRO A 495 -11.46 12.33 -29.62
CA PRO A 495 -12.07 12.10 -30.92
C PRO A 495 -12.22 13.40 -31.70
N SER A 496 -11.69 13.43 -32.93
CA SER A 496 -11.65 14.59 -33.86
C SER A 496 -12.86 15.54 -33.80
N LYS A 497 -14.09 15.03 -33.75
CA LYS A 497 -15.33 15.83 -33.73
C LYS A 497 -15.61 16.57 -32.42
N LEU A 498 -15.02 16.12 -31.30
CA LEU A 498 -15.24 16.68 -29.96
C LEU A 498 -14.12 17.67 -29.56
N CYS A 499 -13.01 17.69 -30.30
CA CYS A 499 -11.87 18.58 -30.06
C CYS A 499 -12.20 20.06 -30.28
N ASP A 500 -13.05 20.38 -31.25
CA ASP A 500 -13.34 21.76 -31.67
C ASP A 500 -14.01 22.60 -30.57
N ARG A 501 -14.63 21.96 -29.57
CA ARG A 501 -15.36 22.64 -28.49
C ARG A 501 -14.61 22.69 -27.15
N LYS A 502 -13.34 22.28 -27.12
CA LYS A 502 -12.52 22.30 -25.89
C LYS A 502 -12.45 23.70 -25.26
N LEU A 503 -12.37 24.75 -26.08
CA LEU A 503 -12.32 26.13 -25.61
C LEU A 503 -13.65 26.58 -24.98
N GLU A 504 -14.76 26.31 -25.65
CA GLU A 504 -16.11 26.64 -25.15
C GLU A 504 -16.42 25.89 -23.84
N LEU A 505 -16.05 24.61 -23.77
CA LEU A 505 -16.21 23.79 -22.58
C LEU A 505 -15.37 24.32 -21.41
N ASN A 506 -14.13 24.73 -21.65
CA ASN A 506 -13.26 25.31 -20.62
C ASN A 506 -13.87 26.60 -20.06
N LEU A 507 -14.36 27.49 -20.93
CA LEU A 507 -15.08 28.69 -20.52
C LEU A 507 -16.34 28.37 -19.69
N TYR A 508 -17.12 27.37 -20.10
CA TYR A 508 -18.29 26.91 -19.36
C TYR A 508 -17.94 26.40 -17.96
N VAL A 509 -16.93 25.53 -17.84
CA VAL A 509 -16.48 24.97 -16.55
C VAL A 509 -15.97 26.07 -15.61
N LYS A 510 -15.14 26.98 -16.13
CA LYS A 510 -14.62 28.12 -15.35
C LYS A 510 -15.75 29.00 -14.84
N LYS A 511 -16.68 29.41 -15.71
CA LYS A 511 -17.85 30.21 -15.31
C LYS A 511 -18.68 29.56 -14.20
N LYS A 512 -18.88 28.23 -14.25
CA LYS A 512 -19.61 27.50 -13.19
C LYS A 512 -18.83 27.45 -11.88
N LEU A 513 -17.51 27.26 -11.93
CA LEU A 513 -16.66 27.28 -10.74
C LEU A 513 -16.56 28.69 -10.12
N ASP A 514 -16.50 29.73 -10.95
CA ASP A 514 -16.53 31.13 -10.52
C ASP A 514 -17.85 31.46 -9.82
N LEU A 515 -18.98 30.99 -10.38
CA LEU A 515 -20.30 31.14 -9.76
C LEU A 515 -20.34 30.50 -8.36
N HIS A 516 -19.74 29.32 -8.19
CA HIS A 516 -19.61 28.69 -6.87
C HIS A 516 -18.72 29.47 -5.92
N HIS A 517 -17.60 30.01 -6.41
CA HIS A 517 -16.69 30.83 -5.61
C HIS A 517 -17.39 32.09 -5.10
N VAL A 518 -18.08 32.82 -5.98
CA VAL A 518 -18.87 34.03 -5.65
C VAL A 518 -19.99 33.67 -4.66
N PHE A 519 -20.68 32.56 -4.87
CA PHE A 519 -21.72 32.10 -3.95
C PHE A 519 -21.19 31.83 -2.53
N LEU A 520 -20.05 31.15 -2.39
CA LEU A 520 -19.46 30.87 -1.08
C LEU A 520 -18.86 32.12 -0.42
N HIS A 521 -18.07 32.90 -1.16
CA HIS A 521 -17.24 33.96 -0.60
C HIS A 521 -17.94 35.31 -0.50
N ASP A 522 -18.83 35.64 -1.43
CA ASP A 522 -19.46 36.96 -1.47
C ASP A 522 -20.90 36.89 -0.96
N PHE A 523 -21.67 35.90 -1.43
CA PHE A 523 -23.09 35.76 -1.05
C PHE A 523 -23.27 35.13 0.33
N LEU A 524 -22.74 33.92 0.56
CA LEU A 524 -22.91 33.23 1.83
C LEU A 524 -22.15 33.89 2.99
N ARG A 525 -20.97 34.50 2.78
CA ARG A 525 -20.34 35.30 3.86
C ARG A 525 -21.12 36.57 4.18
N GLY A 526 -21.76 37.18 3.18
CA GLY A 526 -22.61 38.34 3.38
C GLY A 526 -23.85 38.05 4.22
N ILE A 527 -24.32 36.79 4.22
CA ILE A 527 -25.57 36.40 4.89
C ILE A 527 -25.34 35.49 6.11
N ALA A 528 -24.39 34.54 6.10
CA ALA A 528 -24.22 33.52 7.13
C ALA A 528 -23.16 33.93 8.17
N ILE A 529 -23.61 34.34 9.37
CA ILE A 529 -22.77 34.39 10.56
C ILE A 529 -23.12 33.17 11.42
N ALA A 530 -22.38 32.09 11.21
CA ALA A 530 -22.52 30.86 11.95
C ALA A 530 -21.71 30.95 13.24
N THR A 531 -22.34 31.32 14.36
CA THR A 531 -21.84 30.97 15.71
C THR A 531 -22.92 31.23 16.77
N PRO A 532 -23.17 30.29 17.70
CA PRO A 532 -24.21 30.43 18.73
C PRO A 532 -23.93 31.57 19.74
N HIS A 533 -22.71 32.12 19.76
CA HIS A 533 -22.27 33.16 20.69
C HIS A 533 -22.18 34.56 20.08
N VAL A 534 -22.75 34.79 18.89
CA VAL A 534 -22.70 36.10 18.23
C VAL A 534 -23.94 36.94 18.55
N ALA A 535 -23.71 38.22 18.85
CA ALA A 535 -24.72 39.22 19.16
C ALA A 535 -25.80 39.33 18.06
N PRO A 536 -27.06 39.66 18.40
CA PRO A 536 -28.19 39.68 17.46
C PRO A 536 -27.99 40.51 16.18
N LEU A 537 -27.27 41.64 16.28
CA LEU A 537 -26.94 42.53 15.16
C LEU A 537 -26.03 41.91 14.10
N ARG A 538 -25.33 40.82 14.47
CA ARG A 538 -24.42 40.08 13.60
C ARG A 538 -24.98 38.68 13.31
N ARG A 539 -26.30 38.49 13.37
CA ARG A 539 -26.93 37.26 12.90
C ARG A 539 -27.38 37.45 11.46
N SER A 540 -27.49 36.35 10.73
CA SER A 540 -28.07 36.40 9.39
C SER A 540 -29.49 36.99 9.44
N HIS A 541 -29.85 37.81 8.44
CA HIS A 541 -31.23 38.28 8.26
C HIS A 541 -32.21 37.12 7.97
N LEU A 542 -31.69 35.94 7.59
CA LEU A 542 -32.46 34.72 7.40
C LEU A 542 -32.35 33.85 8.66
N SER A 543 -33.26 34.05 9.62
CA SER A 543 -33.26 33.37 10.93
C SER A 543 -33.01 31.85 10.85
N MET A 544 -33.49 31.18 9.79
CA MET A 544 -33.34 29.74 9.54
C MET A 544 -31.89 29.30 9.30
N LEU A 545 -30.99 30.17 8.81
CA LEU A 545 -29.56 29.86 8.63
C LEU A 545 -28.79 29.81 9.96
N ASN A 546 -29.43 30.24 11.06
CA ASN A 546 -28.85 30.27 12.40
C ASN A 546 -29.26 29.07 13.28
N ILE A 547 -30.06 28.12 12.77
CA ILE A 547 -30.67 27.02 13.56
C ILE A 547 -29.80 25.75 13.50
N GLY A 548 -28.60 25.81 14.08
CA GLY A 548 -27.68 24.66 14.07
C GLY A 548 -27.09 24.33 12.68
N VAL A 549 -26.13 23.41 12.66
CA VAL A 549 -25.30 23.13 11.47
C VAL A 549 -26.12 22.48 10.35
N GLU A 550 -26.93 21.48 10.70
CA GLU A 550 -27.67 20.67 9.73
C GLU A 550 -28.74 21.48 8.97
N THR A 551 -29.50 22.34 9.64
CA THR A 551 -30.50 23.17 8.95
C THR A 551 -29.83 24.26 8.10
N SER A 552 -28.72 24.84 8.58
CA SER A 552 -27.95 25.83 7.83
C SER A 552 -27.40 25.24 6.53
N GLU A 553 -26.91 23.99 6.57
CA GLU A 553 -26.46 23.27 5.38
C GLU A 553 -27.61 22.96 4.41
N ALA A 554 -28.76 22.49 4.91
CA ALA A 554 -29.94 22.23 4.08
C ALA A 554 -30.44 23.51 3.36
N PHE A 555 -30.45 24.65 4.04
CA PHE A 555 -30.83 25.94 3.45
C PHE A 555 -29.80 26.46 2.44
N LYS A 556 -28.50 26.35 2.74
CA LYS A 556 -27.44 26.68 1.76
C LYS A 556 -27.59 25.86 0.49
N TRP A 557 -27.90 24.57 0.64
CA TRP A 557 -28.14 23.66 -0.48
C TRP A 557 -29.38 24.07 -1.28
N LEU A 558 -30.48 24.42 -0.62
CA LEU A 558 -31.70 24.91 -1.26
C LEU A 558 -31.47 26.20 -2.06
N ILE A 559 -30.80 27.18 -1.45
CA ILE A 559 -30.49 28.47 -2.09
C ILE A 559 -29.58 28.24 -3.31
N ALA A 560 -28.55 27.42 -3.16
CA ALA A 560 -27.66 27.09 -4.27
C ALA A 560 -28.39 26.39 -5.43
N LYS A 561 -29.28 25.44 -5.11
CA LYS A 561 -30.11 24.76 -6.10
C LYS A 561 -31.04 25.73 -6.83
N TYR A 562 -31.63 26.69 -6.12
CA TYR A 562 -32.46 27.75 -6.72
C TYR A 562 -31.66 28.67 -7.65
N LEU A 563 -30.44 29.03 -7.26
CA LEU A 563 -29.55 29.91 -8.02
C LEU A 563 -28.77 29.17 -9.14
N GLY A 564 -28.90 27.85 -9.26
CA GLY A 564 -28.15 27.04 -10.22
C GLY A 564 -26.64 26.98 -9.94
N VAL A 565 -26.24 27.20 -8.69
CA VAL A 565 -24.84 27.13 -8.25
C VAL A 565 -24.44 25.66 -8.14
N PRO A 566 -23.33 25.22 -8.75
CA PRO A 566 -22.92 23.81 -8.67
C PRO A 566 -22.44 23.49 -7.25
N ILE A 567 -23.02 22.45 -6.63
CA ILE A 567 -22.69 21.97 -5.28
C ILE A 567 -22.60 20.44 -5.29
N GLY A 568 -21.86 19.87 -4.32
CA GLY A 568 -21.78 18.43 -4.11
C GLY A 568 -21.07 17.72 -5.26
N GLU A 569 -21.71 16.71 -5.84
CA GLU A 569 -21.16 15.89 -6.92
C GLU A 569 -20.85 16.72 -8.18
N GLU A 570 -21.72 17.65 -8.57
CA GLU A 570 -21.52 18.49 -9.76
C GLU A 570 -20.24 19.33 -9.64
N LEU A 571 -20.01 19.93 -8.47
CA LEU A 571 -18.78 20.69 -8.20
C LEU A 571 -17.54 19.80 -8.27
N SER A 572 -17.63 18.58 -7.77
CA SER A 572 -16.52 17.63 -7.80
C SER A 572 -16.15 17.24 -9.24
N LEU A 573 -17.16 17.02 -10.10
CA LEU A 573 -16.97 16.72 -11.52
C LEU A 573 -16.34 17.89 -12.26
N LEU A 574 -16.82 19.12 -12.05
CA LEU A 574 -16.26 20.33 -12.66
C LEU A 574 -14.79 20.54 -12.29
N ARG A 575 -14.42 20.33 -11.02
CA ARG A 575 -13.02 20.44 -10.57
C ARG A 575 -12.14 19.35 -11.18
N LYS A 576 -12.63 18.10 -11.26
CA LYS A 576 -11.90 16.99 -11.91
C LYS A 576 -11.70 17.26 -13.40
N ALA A 577 -12.75 17.66 -14.10
CA ALA A 577 -12.70 18.03 -15.51
C ALA A 577 -11.69 19.16 -15.76
N LEU A 578 -11.69 20.21 -14.93
CA LEU A 578 -10.71 21.30 -15.05
C LEU A 578 -9.27 20.82 -14.92
N ARG A 579 -8.97 19.99 -13.91
CA ARG A 579 -7.63 19.40 -13.75
C ARG A 579 -7.22 18.58 -14.96
N HIS A 580 -8.10 17.74 -15.49
CA HIS A 580 -7.82 16.93 -16.67
C HIS A 580 -7.57 17.78 -17.92
N MET A 581 -8.28 18.91 -18.07
CA MET A 581 -8.00 19.89 -19.14
C MET A 581 -6.62 20.53 -19.02
N GLU A 582 -6.19 20.89 -17.80
CA GLU A 582 -4.90 21.51 -17.55
C GLU A 582 -3.72 20.55 -17.77
N VAL A 583 -3.90 19.26 -17.44
CA VAL A 583 -2.89 18.21 -17.67
C VAL A 583 -2.73 17.93 -19.15
N ALA A 584 -3.84 17.82 -19.90
CA ALA A 584 -3.83 17.62 -21.35
C ALA A 584 -3.13 18.77 -22.12
N GLY A 585 -3.13 19.99 -21.56
CA GLY A 585 -2.44 21.15 -22.14
C GLY A 585 -0.92 21.17 -21.93
N LYS A 586 -0.37 20.37 -21.01
CA LYS A 586 1.07 20.36 -20.67
C LYS A 586 1.85 19.21 -21.32
N THR A 587 1.18 18.20 -21.87
CA THR A 587 1.82 17.12 -22.61
C THR A 587 2.11 17.56 -24.04
N SER A 588 3.40 17.66 -24.40
CA SER A 588 3.88 17.94 -25.76
C SER A 588 3.22 17.05 -26.82
N PRO A 589 2.95 17.55 -28.04
CA PRO A 589 2.19 16.84 -29.09
C PRO A 589 2.89 15.60 -29.69
N GLY A 590 4.00 15.15 -29.11
CA GLY A 590 4.86 14.07 -29.63
C GLY A 590 4.82 12.74 -28.86
N ARG A 591 3.98 12.58 -27.82
CA ARG A 591 3.69 11.27 -27.23
C ARG A 591 2.19 11.12 -27.11
N GLY A 592 1.54 10.80 -28.22
CA GLY A 592 0.12 10.52 -28.21
C GLY A 592 -0.17 9.39 -27.22
N LEU A 593 -0.86 9.72 -26.14
CA LEU A 593 -1.75 8.80 -25.43
C LEU A 593 -2.84 8.40 -26.42
N HIS A 594 -2.48 7.66 -27.46
CA HIS A 594 -3.40 7.31 -28.51
C HIS A 594 -4.55 6.53 -27.85
N GLY A 595 -5.78 6.96 -28.10
CA GLY A 595 -6.98 6.12 -27.99
C GLY A 595 -6.93 4.81 -28.82
N ARG A 596 -5.78 4.45 -29.40
CA ARG A 596 -5.47 3.13 -29.93
C ARG A 596 -5.46 2.14 -28.76
N MET A 597 -6.23 1.05 -28.91
CA MET A 597 -6.08 -0.12 -28.06
C MET A 597 -4.59 -0.43 -27.92
N SER A 598 -4.07 -0.53 -26.69
CA SER A 598 -2.62 -0.72 -26.50
C SER A 598 -2.14 -1.92 -27.33
N TYR A 599 -0.99 -1.79 -27.98
CA TYR A 599 -0.43 -2.87 -28.80
C TYR A 599 -0.41 -4.23 -28.07
N ARG A 600 -0.17 -4.20 -26.76
CA ARG A 600 -0.27 -5.35 -25.86
C ARG A 600 -1.67 -5.98 -25.83
N ARG A 601 -2.73 -5.18 -25.76
CA ARG A 601 -4.13 -5.67 -25.76
C ARG A 601 -4.52 -6.24 -27.14
N GLN A 602 -4.07 -5.63 -28.23
CA GLN A 602 -4.28 -6.16 -29.59
C GLN A 602 -3.59 -7.53 -29.79
N MET A 603 -2.34 -7.66 -29.33
CA MET A 603 -1.61 -8.92 -29.33
C MET A 603 -2.36 -10.01 -28.55
N LEU A 604 -2.92 -9.68 -27.38
CA LEU A 604 -3.71 -10.61 -26.57
C LEU A 604 -5.01 -11.02 -27.27
N TRP A 605 -5.72 -10.09 -27.92
CA TRP A 605 -6.92 -10.40 -28.69
C TRP A 605 -6.62 -11.37 -29.84
N ARG A 606 -5.54 -11.10 -30.60
CA ARG A 606 -5.09 -11.96 -31.70
C ARG A 606 -4.73 -13.37 -31.23
N GLN A 607 -4.12 -13.50 -30.05
CA GLN A 607 -3.79 -14.79 -29.45
C GLN A 607 -5.03 -15.60 -29.05
N VAL A 608 -6.08 -14.94 -28.55
CA VAL A 608 -7.28 -15.61 -28.01
C VAL A 608 -8.30 -15.95 -29.11
N LEU A 609 -8.57 -15.03 -30.04
CA LEU A 609 -9.58 -15.20 -31.10
C LEU A 609 -9.05 -15.92 -32.35
N GLY A 610 -7.73 -15.94 -32.53
CA GLY A 610 -7.12 -16.34 -33.78
C GLY A 610 -7.11 -15.20 -34.82
N PRO A 611 -6.38 -15.38 -35.94
CA PRO A 611 -6.09 -14.31 -36.88
C PRO A 611 -7.32 -13.82 -37.67
N ASP A 612 -8.24 -14.71 -38.04
CA ASP A 612 -9.36 -14.37 -38.94
C ASP A 612 -10.48 -13.64 -38.20
N GLU A 613 -10.89 -14.12 -37.03
CA GLU A 613 -11.88 -13.43 -36.19
C GLU A 613 -11.35 -12.08 -35.69
N PHE A 614 -10.07 -12.02 -35.30
CA PHE A 614 -9.44 -10.75 -34.93
C PHE A 614 -9.49 -9.73 -36.07
N ARG A 615 -9.24 -10.16 -37.32
CA ARG A 615 -9.38 -9.30 -38.51
C ARG A 615 -10.82 -8.81 -38.70
N GLN A 616 -11.81 -9.69 -38.54
CA GLN A 616 -13.23 -9.30 -38.64
C GLN A 616 -13.62 -8.26 -37.58
N HIS A 617 -13.19 -8.44 -36.33
CA HIS A 617 -13.43 -7.45 -35.26
C HIS A 617 -12.77 -6.09 -35.58
N ILE A 618 -11.54 -6.09 -36.09
CA ILE A 618 -10.87 -4.84 -36.52
C ILE A 618 -11.61 -4.19 -37.68
N GLN A 619 -12.03 -4.96 -38.69
CA GLN A 619 -12.75 -4.44 -39.84
C GLN A 619 -14.09 -3.82 -39.44
N LEU A 620 -14.85 -4.47 -38.55
CA LEU A 620 -16.11 -3.93 -38.01
C LEU A 620 -15.91 -2.64 -37.21
N ALA A 621 -14.85 -2.57 -36.41
CA ALA A 621 -14.50 -1.36 -35.67
C ALA A 621 -14.07 -0.22 -36.61
N ALA A 622 -13.33 -0.52 -37.67
CA ALA A 622 -12.87 0.45 -38.67
C ALA A 622 -14.03 0.96 -39.56
N MET A 623 -14.97 0.10 -39.96
CA MET A 623 -16.13 0.53 -40.76
C MET A 623 -17.03 1.52 -40.03
N ASN A 624 -17.20 1.35 -38.71
CA ASN A 624 -18.03 2.22 -37.87
C ASN A 624 -17.28 3.47 -37.38
N ASN A 625 -15.95 3.47 -37.43
CA ASN A 625 -15.13 4.58 -37.00
C ASN A 625 -14.32 5.10 -38.19
N ARG A 626 -14.84 6.12 -38.90
CA ARG A 626 -14.15 6.76 -40.04
C ARG A 626 -12.77 7.38 -39.70
N ASN A 627 -12.28 7.25 -38.47
CA ASN A 627 -11.03 7.83 -37.98
C ASN A 627 -10.26 6.84 -37.08
N ILE A 628 -10.02 5.62 -37.56
CA ILE A 628 -8.85 4.88 -37.10
C ILE A 628 -7.95 4.65 -38.29
N ASP A 629 -6.95 5.51 -38.47
CA ASP A 629 -5.78 5.20 -39.29
C ASP A 629 -5.06 4.02 -38.63
N PHE A 630 -5.49 2.82 -39.02
CA PHE A 630 -4.85 1.54 -38.75
C PHE A 630 -3.91 1.13 -39.88
N GLU A 631 -3.81 1.91 -40.97
CA GLU A 631 -2.97 1.57 -42.12
C GLU A 631 -1.47 1.50 -41.77
N GLU A 632 -0.99 2.20 -40.74
CA GLU A 632 0.41 2.10 -40.32
C GLU A 632 0.75 0.82 -39.55
N ASP A 633 -0.21 0.17 -38.88
CA ASP A 633 0.06 -1.06 -38.09
C ASP A 633 -0.27 -2.36 -38.86
N ILE A 634 -1.04 -2.28 -39.96
CA ILE A 634 -1.18 -3.42 -40.90
C ILE A 634 0.12 -3.64 -41.66
N GLY A 635 0.89 -2.58 -41.93
CA GLY A 635 2.19 -2.66 -42.60
C GLY A 635 3.32 -3.28 -41.76
N ILE A 636 3.15 -3.43 -40.44
CA ILE A 636 4.16 -4.01 -39.53
C ILE A 636 3.72 -5.41 -39.03
N ALA A 637 2.45 -5.79 -39.20
CA ALA A 637 1.90 -7.07 -38.72
C ALA A 637 1.54 -8.09 -39.82
N LEU A 638 1.60 -7.70 -41.10
CA LEU A 638 1.85 -8.59 -42.24
C LEU A 638 3.36 -8.77 -42.42
#